data_AF-A0A2H0ZC95-F1
#
_entry.id   AF-A0A2H0ZC95-F1
#
_cell.length_a   1.000
_cell.length_b   1.000
_cell.length_c   1.000
_cell.angle_alpha   90.00
_cell.angle_beta   90.00
_cell.angle_gamma   90.00
#
_symmetry.space_group_name_H-M   'P 1'
#
loop_
_entity.id
_entity.type
_entity.pdbx_description
1 polymer ?
#
loop_
_entity_poly.entity_id
_entity_poly.type
_entity_poly.pdbx_seq_one_letter_code
_entity_poly.pdbx_strand_id
1 'polypeptide(L)'
;MKSAEDKVQYRAHFFKLGQGRIVDQDDVKFWNVLIDSPSEASHFFDLLTANDIHTIRDQNLPNFLILVRMLSAEIVKLKFQATAKRQRLVNCVRLLTRLLPFLFELSNYTTDIEPELFWSKELRLDKLCSNSLTSSLLLRRKSAPANLEQGPLAVDLIHALVCLLFVPGFTVDGTTQEKSNSLIWEPGIGISGTFRPPNCRLDCNRVDILKLLLTLTCSTYYISAKNVTTEGSRFLSTLVSTLQKQDLVLFSCSLVNLVCRSARLSNSENGMSFANSTLTELRHICVNNAFQLLVSIIAYPLPSTHIAFLKDHYFGPDKRPSNSIRLFFGKLSKESEILFLASNFLNFLRYPLFSLKDEAKRRYYKFGQPSVWALESTVILWELFQCNRTFADQIGARFIPKLVPYVVYHIFAFYDQPQHFNLVKIMAHSLLYISSKEDRVQMLVKSEPSIEAFPQELKMNGVGSIRDFSVINICQVLINLSSRSNSRNSQLHFFLRPTLFEILYNLIPTVCESVEATDISSRGMSNVNPKGGLSYKASSAVTSVLLKYSDEAFLLDDSSNPSMLALLVRALCSSVMKNPAASRMTLFTFLKNEKAYDHIWNVIYGLKNRAVDARALEDLDEEEEDNSIATSTPSMQNQVPFSSPGHNRHSFQATGPRSPYTISSNNTSVDDGFTESHNTSRVSLPEIDPLTALVEEEKLLAAALRPDPPTGMSQKFKDKLPLAAPMSRSWGGNDALRIIITIIIPGLKSALQEVWAKRDECNFDSFFIVKQIEHLNFEEVIYKNRRDISHDFLPDTPIHKLAFSWNHMSLGWYLSIIQNNGFRSTDNIKLFIGTNSTLMKNISSSIASIGKIATSWSGSLWSNNQDNSAEQESIQFVDSNSNSTNPFASSAIKLFRVDDGEDKSFNPFGIKLNSHSNGGVADLTQSLSRKLGDFRNGSRGSIVSITSVSQEDTDRPKLHPRNSVSSLHSLNTLNRTRSNTPRNSISM
;
A
#
# COMPACT_ATOMS: atom_id res chain seq x y z
N MET A 1 15.79 -35.05 11.83
CA MET A 1 14.92 -36.15 11.36
C MET A 1 15.39 -36.58 9.98
N LYS A 2 15.67 -37.87 9.78
CA LYS A 2 16.13 -38.44 8.50
C LYS A 2 15.14 -39.45 7.92
N SER A 3 14.42 -40.20 8.76
CA SER A 3 13.42 -41.17 8.30
C SER A 3 12.02 -40.56 8.23
N ALA A 4 11.10 -41.21 7.51
CA ALA A 4 9.68 -40.85 7.56
C ALA A 4 9.06 -41.18 8.94
N GLU A 5 9.56 -42.21 9.61
CA GLU A 5 9.12 -42.61 10.94
C GLU A 5 9.45 -41.53 11.98
N ASP A 6 10.65 -40.93 11.92
CA ASP A 6 11.06 -39.81 12.78
C ASP A 6 10.03 -38.67 12.70
N LYS A 7 9.55 -38.35 11.48
CA LYS A 7 8.59 -37.27 11.21
C LYS A 7 7.21 -37.59 11.80
N VAL A 8 6.78 -38.85 11.70
CA VAL A 8 5.54 -39.33 12.35
C VAL A 8 5.67 -39.28 13.87
N GLN A 9 6.78 -39.78 14.43
CA GLN A 9 7.04 -39.75 15.86
C GLN A 9 7.11 -38.32 16.41
N TYR A 10 7.74 -37.39 15.69
CA TYR A 10 7.77 -35.96 16.04
C TYR A 10 6.38 -35.32 16.04
N ARG A 11 5.58 -35.52 14.97
CA ARG A 11 4.21 -34.99 14.91
C ARG A 11 3.32 -35.61 16.00
N ALA A 12 3.45 -36.91 16.26
CA ALA A 12 2.76 -37.58 17.37
C ALA A 12 3.21 -37.06 18.74
N HIS A 13 4.49 -36.69 18.90
CA HIS A 13 4.99 -36.05 20.12
C HIS A 13 4.44 -34.63 20.29
N PHE A 14 4.34 -33.85 19.22
CA PHE A 14 3.69 -32.52 19.23
C PHE A 14 2.22 -32.63 19.66
N PHE A 15 1.47 -33.61 19.16
CA PHE A 15 0.10 -33.89 19.62
C PHE A 15 -0.04 -34.25 21.11
N LYS A 16 1.04 -34.66 21.82
CA LYS A 16 0.99 -34.87 23.28
C LYS A 16 0.73 -33.60 24.06
N LEU A 17 0.93 -32.42 23.46
CA LEU A 17 0.54 -31.13 24.04
C LEU A 17 -0.99 -31.04 24.22
N GLY A 18 -1.79 -31.60 23.30
CA GLY A 18 -3.26 -31.56 23.35
C GLY A 18 -3.91 -32.55 24.34
N GLN A 19 -3.14 -33.49 24.91
CA GLN A 19 -3.67 -34.64 25.68
C GLN A 19 -4.16 -34.30 27.11
N GLY A 20 -4.67 -33.10 27.36
CA GLY A 20 -5.27 -32.66 28.64
C GLY A 20 -4.34 -32.55 29.86
N ARG A 21 -3.21 -33.26 29.90
CA ARG A 21 -2.18 -33.10 30.93
C ARG A 21 -1.44 -31.77 30.75
N ILE A 22 -1.12 -31.08 31.84
CA ILE A 22 -0.19 -29.94 31.81
C ILE A 22 1.24 -30.51 31.86
N VAL A 23 2.10 -30.09 30.94
CA VAL A 23 3.53 -30.44 30.91
C VAL A 23 4.31 -29.44 31.76
N ASP A 24 5.20 -29.94 32.61
CA ASP A 24 6.05 -29.10 33.46
C ASP A 24 6.99 -28.24 32.61
N GLN A 25 7.15 -26.96 32.97
CA GLN A 25 8.07 -26.05 32.29
C GLN A 25 9.52 -26.57 32.38
N ASP A 26 9.86 -27.29 33.45
CA ASP A 26 11.19 -27.87 33.67
C ASP A 26 11.36 -29.29 33.07
N ASP A 27 10.38 -29.84 32.33
CA ASP A 27 10.52 -31.12 31.61
C ASP A 27 11.39 -30.97 30.35
N VAL A 28 12.68 -30.74 30.58
CA VAL A 28 13.71 -30.61 29.53
C VAL A 28 13.71 -31.79 28.56
N LYS A 29 13.36 -33.00 29.02
CA LYS A 29 13.30 -34.20 28.15
C LYS A 29 12.15 -34.10 27.15
N PHE A 30 10.98 -33.65 27.58
CA PHE A 30 9.85 -33.43 26.68
C PHE A 30 10.14 -32.30 25.68
N TRP A 31 10.57 -31.13 26.17
CA TRP A 31 10.82 -29.96 25.31
C TRP A 31 11.96 -30.16 24.30
N ASN A 32 13.02 -30.89 24.67
CA ASN A 32 14.14 -31.17 23.76
C ASN A 32 13.73 -32.03 22.55
N VAL A 33 12.69 -32.87 22.62
CA VAL A 33 12.23 -33.59 21.43
C VAL A 33 11.69 -32.62 20.38
N LEU A 34 10.96 -31.59 20.80
CA LEU A 34 10.43 -30.56 19.90
C LEU A 34 11.51 -29.64 19.32
N ILE A 35 12.62 -29.44 20.04
CA ILE A 35 13.70 -28.53 19.62
C ILE A 35 14.81 -29.26 18.86
N ASP A 36 15.31 -30.40 19.33
CA ASP A 36 16.56 -31.02 18.84
C ASP A 36 16.34 -32.06 17.73
N SER A 37 15.13 -32.62 17.61
CA SER A 37 14.83 -33.64 16.58
C SER A 37 14.78 -33.08 15.14
N PRO A 38 14.19 -31.89 14.87
CA PRO A 38 14.17 -31.29 13.52
C PRO A 38 15.57 -30.90 13.02
N SER A 39 15.85 -31.15 11.75
CA SER A 39 17.15 -30.88 11.11
C SER A 39 17.10 -29.95 9.89
N GLU A 40 15.89 -29.56 9.46
CA GLU A 40 15.65 -28.75 8.25
C GLU A 40 14.51 -27.77 8.54
N ALA A 41 14.37 -26.71 7.76
CA ALA A 41 13.28 -25.74 7.94
C ALA A 41 11.89 -26.34 7.61
N SER A 42 11.80 -27.17 6.57
CA SER A 42 10.61 -27.91 6.13
C SER A 42 9.88 -28.65 7.28
N HIS A 43 10.65 -29.20 8.22
CA HIS A 43 10.15 -29.91 9.39
C HIS A 43 9.30 -29.08 10.35
N PHE A 44 9.33 -27.75 10.27
CA PHE A 44 8.48 -26.86 11.05
C PHE A 44 7.29 -26.32 10.25
N PHE A 45 7.52 -25.95 9.00
CA PHE A 45 6.53 -25.23 8.20
C PHE A 45 5.62 -26.15 7.37
N ASP A 46 6.11 -27.31 6.95
CA ASP A 46 5.37 -28.27 6.10
C ASP A 46 4.77 -29.43 6.93
N LEU A 47 5.51 -29.92 7.93
CA LEU A 47 5.11 -31.09 8.73
C LEU A 47 4.03 -30.77 9.78
N LEU A 48 4.09 -29.57 10.36
CA LEU A 48 3.09 -29.04 11.30
C LEU A 48 2.10 -28.16 10.53
N THR A 49 0.93 -28.70 10.24
CA THR A 49 -0.12 -28.00 9.50
C THR A 49 -0.82 -26.97 10.38
N ALA A 50 -1.46 -25.97 9.78
CA ALA A 50 -2.26 -24.98 10.52
C ALA A 50 -3.32 -25.67 11.40
N ASN A 51 -4.01 -26.69 10.86
CA ASN A 51 -5.01 -27.45 11.60
C ASN A 51 -4.43 -28.17 12.84
N ASP A 52 -3.21 -28.73 12.76
CA ASP A 52 -2.57 -29.35 13.93
C ASP A 52 -2.32 -28.32 15.04
N ILE A 53 -1.89 -27.12 14.65
CA ILE A 53 -1.55 -26.03 15.57
C ILE A 53 -2.81 -25.45 16.22
N HIS A 54 -3.88 -25.21 15.45
CA HIS A 54 -5.20 -24.84 15.99
C HIS A 54 -5.71 -25.90 16.97
N THR A 55 -5.68 -27.17 16.57
CA THR A 55 -6.14 -28.30 17.39
C THR A 55 -5.44 -28.30 18.75
N ILE A 56 -4.12 -28.13 18.80
CA ILE A 56 -3.36 -28.15 20.06
C ILE A 56 -3.60 -26.87 20.88
N ARG A 57 -3.64 -25.69 20.25
CA ARG A 57 -3.96 -24.41 20.90
C ARG A 57 -5.33 -24.46 21.59
N ASP A 58 -6.33 -24.98 20.88
CA ASP A 58 -7.72 -24.96 21.32
C ASP A 58 -8.04 -26.11 22.31
N GLN A 59 -7.38 -27.28 22.18
CA GLN A 59 -7.51 -28.37 23.15
C GLN A 59 -6.76 -28.13 24.47
N ASN A 60 -5.59 -27.49 24.43
CA ASN A 60 -4.74 -27.29 25.60
C ASN A 60 -3.89 -26.02 25.50
N LEU A 61 -4.56 -24.87 25.58
CA LEU A 61 -3.94 -23.55 25.66
C LEU A 61 -2.83 -23.47 26.73
N PRO A 62 -2.97 -24.01 27.97
CA PRO A 62 -1.88 -24.06 28.95
C PRO A 62 -0.53 -24.55 28.39
N ASN A 63 -0.51 -25.71 27.74
CA ASN A 63 0.72 -26.27 27.17
C ASN A 63 1.25 -25.45 26.00
N PHE A 64 0.35 -24.85 25.21
CA PHE A 64 0.72 -23.98 24.10
C PHE A 64 1.43 -22.71 24.59
N LEU A 65 0.92 -22.08 25.66
CA LEU A 65 1.53 -20.91 26.28
C LEU A 65 2.89 -21.25 26.92
N ILE A 66 3.00 -22.38 27.62
CA ILE A 66 4.27 -22.85 28.21
C ILE A 66 5.32 -23.08 27.11
N LEU A 67 4.94 -23.73 25.99
CA LEU A 67 5.82 -23.92 24.84
C LEU A 67 6.34 -22.59 24.28
N VAL A 68 5.46 -21.63 24.01
CA VAL A 68 5.83 -20.30 23.47
C VAL A 68 6.77 -19.56 24.42
N ARG A 69 6.51 -19.60 25.74
CA ARG A 69 7.38 -18.96 26.74
C ARG A 69 8.74 -19.63 26.86
N MET A 70 8.77 -20.97 26.88
CA MET A 70 9.98 -21.78 26.98
C MET A 70 10.88 -21.53 25.76
N LEU A 71 10.33 -21.53 24.54
CA LEU A 71 11.09 -21.21 23.31
C LEU A 71 11.68 -19.79 23.37
N SER A 72 10.90 -18.83 23.84
CA SER A 72 11.34 -17.44 24.00
C SER A 72 12.50 -17.31 25.00
N ALA A 73 12.40 -17.94 26.16
CA ALA A 73 13.46 -17.94 27.18
C ALA A 73 14.73 -18.69 26.72
N GLU A 74 14.58 -19.82 26.02
CA GLU A 74 15.72 -20.58 25.49
C GLU A 74 16.45 -19.79 24.38
N ILE A 75 15.76 -18.98 23.56
CA ILE A 75 16.41 -18.05 22.60
C ILE A 75 17.27 -17.01 23.36
N VAL A 76 16.72 -16.38 24.40
CA VAL A 76 17.45 -15.38 25.22
C VAL A 76 18.71 -15.97 25.84
N LYS A 77 18.66 -17.22 26.30
CA LYS A 77 19.79 -17.98 26.87
C LYS A 77 20.79 -18.42 25.81
N LEU A 78 20.33 -18.90 24.65
CA LEU A 78 21.18 -19.40 23.56
C LEU A 78 21.90 -18.28 22.79
N LYS A 79 21.56 -17.00 22.97
CA LYS A 79 22.22 -15.87 22.27
C LYS A 79 23.75 -15.88 22.43
N PHE A 80 24.24 -16.20 23.63
CA PHE A 80 25.68 -16.31 23.93
C PHE A 80 26.34 -17.59 23.39
N GLN A 81 25.56 -18.54 22.87
CA GLN A 81 26.02 -19.83 22.35
C GLN A 81 25.61 -20.04 20.88
N ALA A 82 25.24 -18.97 20.17
CA ALA A 82 24.63 -19.02 18.84
C ALA A 82 25.45 -19.81 17.80
N THR A 83 26.78 -19.67 17.81
CA THR A 83 27.67 -20.42 16.92
C THR A 83 27.80 -21.89 17.34
N ALA A 84 27.99 -22.16 18.63
CA ALA A 84 28.18 -23.52 19.16
C ALA A 84 26.90 -24.39 19.16
N LYS A 85 25.73 -23.76 19.29
CA LYS A 85 24.40 -24.42 19.33
C LYS A 85 23.48 -23.91 18.21
N ARG A 86 24.04 -23.60 17.04
CA ARG A 86 23.34 -23.04 15.86
C ARG A 86 21.99 -23.73 15.60
N GLN A 87 22.00 -25.05 15.45
CA GLN A 87 20.79 -25.80 15.08
C GLN A 87 19.68 -25.62 16.13
N ARG A 88 20.00 -25.77 17.41
CA ARG A 88 19.04 -25.64 18.52
C ARG A 88 18.43 -24.24 18.57
N LEU A 89 19.27 -23.20 18.48
CA LEU A 89 18.81 -21.81 18.47
C LEU A 89 17.86 -21.55 17.29
N VAL A 90 18.27 -21.94 16.08
CA VAL A 90 17.50 -21.71 14.85
C VAL A 90 16.20 -22.53 14.85
N ASN A 91 16.20 -23.73 15.41
CA ASN A 91 15.00 -24.54 15.62
C ASN A 91 14.01 -23.84 16.58
N CYS A 92 14.48 -23.26 17.69
CA CYS A 92 13.61 -22.45 18.58
C CYS A 92 13.01 -21.25 17.83
N VAL A 93 13.83 -20.54 17.04
CA VAL A 93 13.41 -19.37 16.25
C VAL A 93 12.35 -19.77 15.20
N ARG A 94 12.56 -20.85 14.45
CA ARG A 94 11.63 -21.35 13.42
C ARG A 94 10.32 -21.85 14.02
N LEU A 95 10.37 -22.62 15.10
CA LEU A 95 9.16 -23.11 15.78
C LEU A 95 8.36 -21.95 16.36
N LEU A 96 8.99 -20.99 17.04
CA LEU A 96 8.32 -19.80 17.57
C LEU A 96 7.68 -18.96 16.45
N THR A 97 8.40 -18.76 15.34
CA THR A 97 7.88 -18.09 14.12
C THR A 97 6.64 -18.80 13.55
N ARG A 98 6.58 -20.13 13.63
CA ARG A 98 5.43 -20.92 13.16
C ARG A 98 4.22 -20.86 14.11
N LEU A 99 4.43 -20.71 15.41
CA LEU A 99 3.36 -20.77 16.43
C LEU A 99 2.68 -19.42 16.69
N LEU A 100 3.44 -18.31 16.65
CA LEU A 100 2.95 -16.97 17.03
C LEU A 100 1.70 -16.49 16.25
N PRO A 101 1.59 -16.64 14.91
CA PRO A 101 0.39 -16.21 14.17
C PRO A 101 -0.91 -16.81 14.73
N PHE A 102 -0.88 -18.09 15.09
CA PHE A 102 -2.02 -18.81 15.65
C PHE A 102 -2.32 -18.41 17.10
N LEU A 103 -1.34 -17.87 17.84
CA LEU A 103 -1.56 -17.30 19.16
C LEU A 103 -2.30 -15.95 19.07
N PHE A 104 -1.96 -15.13 18.08
CA PHE A 104 -2.51 -13.79 17.89
C PHE A 104 -3.99 -13.78 17.44
N GLU A 105 -4.51 -14.90 16.95
CA GLU A 105 -5.93 -15.08 16.61
C GLU A 105 -6.87 -15.02 17.82
N LEU A 106 -6.38 -15.37 19.02
CA LEU A 106 -7.19 -15.47 20.22
C LEU A 106 -7.75 -14.09 20.59
N SER A 107 -9.05 -14.00 20.82
CA SER A 107 -9.74 -12.72 21.08
C SER A 107 -9.23 -11.99 22.32
N ASN A 108 -8.73 -12.73 23.32
CA ASN A 108 -8.12 -12.20 24.53
C ASN A 108 -6.58 -12.14 24.47
N TYR A 109 -5.98 -12.24 23.28
CA TYR A 109 -4.52 -12.17 23.11
C TYR A 109 -3.95 -10.85 23.66
N THR A 110 -4.43 -9.71 23.15
CA THR A 110 -3.91 -8.38 23.51
C THR A 110 -4.24 -7.98 24.96
N THR A 111 -5.37 -8.46 25.50
CA THR A 111 -5.86 -8.07 26.84
C THR A 111 -5.23 -8.87 27.97
N ASP A 112 -5.16 -10.20 27.83
CA ASP A 112 -4.84 -11.10 28.95
C ASP A 112 -3.55 -11.88 28.67
N ILE A 113 -3.47 -12.53 27.51
CA ILE A 113 -2.42 -13.50 27.20
C ILE A 113 -1.08 -12.80 26.99
N GLU A 114 -1.00 -11.78 26.14
CA GLU A 114 0.26 -11.08 25.86
C GLU A 114 0.87 -10.47 27.15
N PRO A 115 0.11 -9.73 28.00
CA PRO A 115 0.64 -9.19 29.25
C PRO A 115 1.22 -10.23 30.22
N GLU A 116 0.56 -11.37 30.44
CA GLU A 116 1.07 -12.42 31.34
C GLU A 116 2.17 -13.27 30.68
N LEU A 117 2.05 -13.59 29.38
CA LEU A 117 2.97 -14.46 28.66
C LEU A 117 4.34 -13.82 28.41
N PHE A 118 4.36 -12.52 28.13
CA PHE A 118 5.54 -11.83 27.61
C PHE A 118 5.99 -10.64 28.45
N TRP A 119 5.04 -9.92 29.07
CA TRP A 119 5.33 -8.69 29.82
C TRP A 119 5.35 -8.87 31.35
N SER A 120 5.11 -10.09 31.84
CA SER A 120 5.18 -10.46 33.26
C SER A 120 6.37 -11.38 33.54
N LYS A 121 7.01 -11.24 34.73
CA LYS A 121 8.21 -11.99 35.14
C LYS A 121 7.99 -13.51 35.19
N GLU A 122 6.81 -13.94 35.63
CA GLU A 122 6.39 -15.33 35.77
C GLU A 122 5.08 -15.55 35.00
N LEU A 123 4.87 -16.77 34.48
CA LEU A 123 3.63 -17.13 33.78
C LEU A 123 2.59 -17.64 34.78
N ARG A 124 1.50 -16.89 34.96
CA ARG A 124 0.41 -17.23 35.89
C ARG A 124 -0.77 -17.81 35.13
N LEU A 125 -0.71 -19.12 34.86
CA LEU A 125 -1.76 -19.84 34.13
C LEU A 125 -3.11 -19.82 34.85
N ASP A 126 -3.12 -19.67 36.16
CA ASP A 126 -4.31 -19.53 37.00
C ASP A 126 -5.17 -18.30 36.62
N LYS A 127 -4.54 -17.19 36.21
CA LYS A 127 -5.25 -16.00 35.70
C LYS A 127 -5.85 -16.21 34.31
N LEU A 128 -5.16 -16.98 33.46
CA LEU A 128 -5.51 -17.16 32.05
C LEU A 128 -6.49 -18.32 31.81
N CYS A 129 -6.64 -19.23 32.77
CA CYS A 129 -7.39 -20.48 32.64
C CYS A 129 -8.39 -20.67 33.79
N SER A 130 -9.15 -19.61 34.09
CA SER A 130 -10.14 -19.54 35.18
C SER A 130 -11.29 -20.56 35.10
N ASN A 131 -11.55 -21.15 33.93
CA ASN A 131 -12.67 -22.06 33.69
C ASN A 131 -12.40 -23.55 34.02
N SER A 132 -11.25 -23.90 34.61
CA SER A 132 -10.90 -25.28 34.94
C SER A 132 -10.46 -25.46 36.40
N LEU A 133 -11.40 -25.95 37.23
CA LEU A 133 -11.19 -26.28 38.65
C LEU A 133 -10.07 -27.31 38.89
N THR A 134 -9.74 -28.14 37.90
CA THR A 134 -8.64 -29.12 37.99
C THR A 134 -7.27 -28.52 37.67
N SER A 135 -7.21 -27.49 36.82
CA SER A 135 -5.96 -26.80 36.47
C SER A 135 -5.40 -26.00 37.66
N SER A 136 -6.27 -25.30 38.40
CA SER A 136 -5.89 -24.47 39.55
C SER A 136 -5.32 -25.25 40.74
N LEU A 137 -5.62 -26.56 40.87
CA LEU A 137 -5.10 -27.40 41.95
C LEU A 137 -3.73 -28.02 41.66
N LEU A 138 -3.40 -28.29 40.39
CA LEU A 138 -2.09 -28.85 40.01
C LEU A 138 -1.00 -27.76 39.91
N LEU A 139 -1.35 -26.57 39.40
CA LEU A 139 -0.41 -25.45 39.23
C LEU A 139 0.08 -24.85 40.57
N ARG A 140 -0.67 -25.01 41.65
CA ARG A 140 -0.36 -24.41 42.96
C ARG A 140 0.90 -24.97 43.65
N ARG A 141 1.45 -26.10 43.20
CA ARG A 141 2.41 -26.89 44.02
C ARG A 141 3.90 -26.60 43.79
N LYS A 142 4.30 -25.95 42.69
CA LYS A 142 5.71 -25.62 42.40
C LYS A 142 5.91 -24.36 41.53
N SER A 143 5.39 -23.21 41.94
CA SER A 143 5.93 -21.92 41.46
C SER A 143 7.22 -21.59 42.23
N ALA A 144 8.29 -22.32 41.97
CA ALA A 144 9.62 -21.90 42.40
C ALA A 144 10.07 -20.75 41.49
N PRO A 145 10.62 -19.64 42.03
CA PRO A 145 11.10 -18.56 41.19
C PRO A 145 12.31 -19.04 40.41
N ALA A 146 12.16 -19.25 39.11
CA ALA A 146 13.31 -19.23 38.22
C ALA A 146 13.93 -17.83 38.34
N ASN A 147 15.25 -17.75 38.59
CA ASN A 147 15.97 -16.50 38.87
C ASN A 147 16.06 -15.57 37.65
N LEU A 148 14.92 -15.05 37.19
CA LEU A 148 14.76 -13.90 36.33
C LEU A 148 14.74 -12.65 37.23
N GLU A 149 15.90 -12.31 37.78
CA GLU A 149 16.10 -11.01 38.46
C GLU A 149 15.85 -9.84 37.49
N GLN A 150 15.95 -10.10 36.19
CA GLN A 150 15.90 -9.16 35.08
C GLN A 150 14.52 -9.12 34.40
N GLY A 151 13.93 -7.91 34.34
CA GLY A 151 12.99 -7.47 33.31
C GLY A 151 11.70 -8.29 33.05
N PRO A 152 10.94 -7.87 32.02
CA PRO A 152 10.01 -8.74 31.31
C PRO A 152 10.64 -9.43 30.09
N LEU A 153 10.30 -10.71 29.91
CA LEU A 153 10.88 -11.61 28.89
C LEU A 153 10.85 -11.04 27.46
N ALA A 154 9.82 -10.28 27.08
CA ALA A 154 9.74 -9.68 25.75
C ALA A 154 10.87 -8.69 25.44
N VAL A 155 11.36 -7.94 26.42
CA VAL A 155 12.46 -6.99 26.20
C VAL A 155 13.76 -7.74 25.96
N ASP A 156 14.04 -8.73 26.82
CA ASP A 156 15.21 -9.60 26.66
C ASP A 156 15.17 -10.39 25.36
N LEU A 157 13.99 -10.82 24.90
CA LEU A 157 13.80 -11.49 23.61
C LEU A 157 14.10 -10.54 22.44
N ILE A 158 13.54 -9.33 22.43
CA ILE A 158 13.80 -8.34 21.37
C ILE A 158 15.29 -7.96 21.34
N HIS A 159 15.91 -7.71 22.50
CA HIS A 159 17.34 -7.39 22.59
C HIS A 159 18.21 -8.59 22.20
N ALA A 160 17.82 -9.81 22.56
CA ALA A 160 18.50 -11.03 22.13
C ALA A 160 18.44 -11.22 20.61
N LEU A 161 17.29 -10.99 19.98
CA LEU A 161 17.13 -11.10 18.53
C LEU A 161 17.95 -10.03 17.79
N VAL A 162 17.96 -8.78 18.25
CA VAL A 162 18.81 -7.73 17.66
C VAL A 162 20.30 -8.02 17.89
N CYS A 163 20.70 -8.54 19.05
CA CYS A 163 22.06 -9.01 19.30
C CYS A 163 22.47 -10.16 18.35
N LEU A 164 21.57 -11.14 18.16
CA LEU A 164 21.77 -12.28 17.26
C LEU A 164 21.97 -11.89 15.79
N LEU A 165 21.51 -10.70 15.37
CA LEU A 165 21.78 -10.16 14.03
C LEU A 165 23.26 -9.76 13.84
N PHE A 166 24.06 -9.64 14.91
CA PHE A 166 25.45 -9.16 14.88
C PHE A 166 26.48 -10.13 15.49
N VAL A 167 26.16 -11.40 15.68
CA VAL A 167 27.10 -12.39 16.25
C VAL A 167 28.11 -12.88 15.19
N PRO A 168 29.44 -12.72 15.42
CA PRO A 168 30.48 -13.24 14.53
C PRO A 168 30.44 -14.77 14.41
N GLY A 169 30.60 -15.28 13.19
CA GLY A 169 30.48 -16.70 12.85
C GLY A 169 29.02 -17.21 12.75
N PHE A 170 28.02 -16.41 13.15
CA PHE A 170 26.61 -16.76 13.06
C PHE A 170 25.87 -15.91 12.02
N THR A 171 25.92 -14.57 12.10
CA THR A 171 25.31 -13.65 11.11
C THR A 171 26.29 -12.62 10.53
N VAL A 172 27.51 -12.56 11.05
CA VAL A 172 28.62 -11.73 10.57
C VAL A 172 29.86 -12.61 10.37
N ASP A 173 30.76 -12.26 9.45
CA ASP A 173 31.99 -13.03 9.23
C ASP A 173 32.84 -13.15 10.50
N GLY A 174 33.26 -14.38 10.85
CA GLY A 174 33.99 -14.65 12.10
C GLY A 174 35.40 -14.04 12.19
N THR A 175 35.95 -13.50 11.09
CA THR A 175 37.24 -12.78 11.04
C THR A 175 37.11 -11.30 11.39
N THR A 176 35.89 -10.82 11.62
CA THR A 176 35.57 -9.42 11.95
C THR A 176 35.98 -9.11 13.39
N GLN A 177 37.09 -8.38 13.58
CA GLN A 177 37.54 -7.94 14.91
C GLN A 177 36.50 -7.04 15.59
N GLU A 178 36.44 -7.07 16.93
CA GLU A 178 35.42 -6.44 17.81
C GLU A 178 35.28 -4.90 17.76
N LYS A 179 35.89 -4.20 16.78
CA LYS A 179 35.63 -2.77 16.56
C LYS A 179 34.16 -2.61 16.13
N SER A 180 33.32 -2.06 17.01
CA SER A 180 31.85 -1.99 16.88
C SER A 180 31.32 -1.80 15.45
N ASN A 181 31.78 -0.78 14.71
CA ASN A 181 31.28 -0.47 13.36
C ASN A 181 31.59 -1.53 12.29
N SER A 182 32.53 -2.46 12.53
CA SER A 182 32.89 -3.52 11.57
C SER A 182 31.82 -4.60 11.40
N LEU A 183 30.86 -4.67 12.33
CA LEU A 183 29.77 -5.66 12.33
C LEU A 183 28.63 -5.34 11.35
N ILE A 184 28.64 -4.15 10.74
CA ILE A 184 27.60 -3.72 9.79
C ILE A 184 27.67 -4.57 8.52
N TRP A 185 26.55 -5.14 8.11
CA TRP A 185 26.50 -6.20 7.09
C TRP A 185 27.02 -5.81 5.69
N GLU A 186 26.88 -4.55 5.30
CA GLU A 186 27.15 -4.04 3.95
C GLU A 186 27.75 -2.63 4.02
N PRO A 187 28.68 -2.25 3.10
CA PRO A 187 29.24 -0.90 3.05
C PRO A 187 28.20 0.15 2.65
N GLY A 188 28.16 1.28 3.36
CA GLY A 188 27.20 2.38 3.17
C GLY A 188 27.25 3.42 4.30
N ILE A 189 26.12 3.69 4.94
CA ILE A 189 26.04 4.58 6.12
C ILE A 189 26.70 3.89 7.33
N GLY A 190 27.45 4.65 8.12
CA GLY A 190 28.17 4.15 9.31
C GLY A 190 29.46 3.36 9.02
N ILE A 191 29.65 2.81 7.81
CA ILE A 191 30.87 2.11 7.39
C ILE A 191 31.20 2.33 5.91
N SER A 192 32.39 2.87 5.65
CA SER A 192 32.99 2.89 4.31
C SER A 192 33.73 1.58 4.04
N GLY A 193 33.61 1.03 2.84
CA GLY A 193 34.31 -0.20 2.45
C GLY A 193 34.00 -0.63 1.01
N THR A 194 34.81 -1.56 0.50
CA THR A 194 34.56 -2.24 -0.78
C THR A 194 33.47 -3.28 -0.63
N PHE A 195 32.75 -3.57 -1.73
CA PHE A 195 31.77 -4.65 -1.78
C PHE A 195 32.45 -6.01 -1.56
N ARG A 196 31.75 -6.93 -0.88
CA ARG A 196 32.15 -8.33 -0.70
C ARG A 196 30.99 -9.23 -1.16
N PRO A 197 31.26 -10.36 -1.83
CA PRO A 197 30.20 -11.30 -2.21
C PRO A 197 29.36 -11.76 -0.99
N PRO A 198 28.02 -11.85 -1.11
CA PRO A 198 27.17 -12.28 -0.01
C PRO A 198 27.46 -13.71 0.46
N ASN A 199 27.43 -13.93 1.78
CA ASN A 199 27.58 -15.26 2.38
C ASN A 199 26.20 -15.86 2.68
N CYS A 200 25.75 -16.81 1.85
CA CYS A 200 24.44 -17.46 1.97
C CYS A 200 24.21 -18.14 3.33
N ARG A 201 25.26 -18.69 3.96
CA ARG A 201 25.14 -19.36 5.28
C ARG A 201 24.86 -18.37 6.40
N LEU A 202 25.31 -17.11 6.27
CA LEU A 202 24.98 -16.01 7.18
C LEU A 202 23.58 -15.44 6.84
N ASP A 203 23.26 -15.26 5.56
CA ASP A 203 21.96 -14.76 5.12
C ASP A 203 20.81 -15.69 5.54
N CYS A 204 20.96 -17.02 5.54
CA CYS A 204 19.96 -17.93 6.12
C CYS A 204 19.66 -17.62 7.60
N ASN A 205 20.70 -17.42 8.42
CA ASN A 205 20.52 -17.08 9.84
C ASN A 205 19.89 -15.70 10.01
N ARG A 206 20.31 -14.70 9.22
CA ARG A 206 19.70 -13.36 9.20
C ARG A 206 18.21 -13.46 8.87
N VAL A 207 17.84 -14.26 7.85
CA VAL A 207 16.45 -14.49 7.46
C VAL A 207 15.63 -15.10 8.59
N ASP A 208 16.12 -16.15 9.26
CA ASP A 208 15.40 -16.77 10.39
C ASP A 208 15.14 -15.75 11.53
N ILE A 209 16.16 -14.97 11.93
CA ILE A 209 16.01 -13.95 12.99
C ILE A 209 15.11 -12.77 12.56
N LEU A 210 15.26 -12.27 11.33
CA LEU A 210 14.43 -11.20 10.78
C LEU A 210 12.96 -11.62 10.66
N LYS A 211 12.69 -12.88 10.27
CA LYS A 211 11.32 -13.42 10.22
C LYS A 211 10.67 -13.46 11.60
N LEU A 212 11.38 -13.87 12.64
CA LEU A 212 10.84 -13.86 14.00
C LEU A 212 10.60 -12.43 14.51
N LEU A 213 11.53 -11.50 14.27
CA LEU A 213 11.34 -10.08 14.60
C LEU A 213 10.09 -9.50 13.92
N LEU A 214 9.95 -9.69 12.61
CA LEU A 214 8.74 -9.30 11.88
C LEU A 214 7.48 -9.94 12.48
N THR A 215 7.54 -11.25 12.76
CA THR A 215 6.39 -12.00 13.29
C THR A 215 5.92 -11.41 14.63
N LEU A 216 6.83 -11.17 15.58
CA LEU A 216 6.53 -10.55 16.87
C LEU A 216 5.89 -9.14 16.72
N THR A 217 6.28 -8.39 15.69
CA THR A 217 5.76 -7.03 15.46
C THR A 217 4.41 -6.96 14.74
N CYS A 218 3.91 -8.06 14.18
CA CYS A 218 2.71 -8.11 13.34
C CYS A 218 1.43 -8.55 14.06
N SER A 219 1.34 -8.41 15.40
CA SER A 219 0.08 -8.64 16.14
C SER A 219 -1.10 -7.81 15.63
N THR A 220 -0.83 -6.65 15.00
CA THR A 220 -1.84 -5.78 14.38
C THR A 220 -2.56 -6.39 13.17
N TYR A 221 -2.13 -7.54 12.65
CA TYR A 221 -2.85 -8.26 11.58
C TYR A 221 -4.26 -8.71 12.01
N TYR A 222 -4.51 -8.85 13.32
CA TYR A 222 -5.72 -9.44 13.90
C TYR A 222 -6.70 -8.41 14.48
N ILE A 223 -6.48 -7.12 14.19
CA ILE A 223 -7.35 -5.99 14.56
C ILE A 223 -7.78 -5.20 13.31
N SER A 224 -8.85 -4.40 13.44
CA SER A 224 -9.37 -3.56 12.36
C SER A 224 -8.46 -2.36 12.07
N ALA A 225 -8.46 -1.87 10.82
CA ALA A 225 -7.58 -0.78 10.38
C ALA A 225 -7.71 0.49 11.25
N LYS A 226 -8.93 0.82 11.68
CA LYS A 226 -9.23 1.95 12.59
C LYS A 226 -8.49 1.88 13.94
N ASN A 227 -8.24 0.67 14.46
CA ASN A 227 -7.61 0.47 15.77
C ASN A 227 -6.07 0.35 15.72
N VAL A 228 -5.46 0.18 14.53
CA VAL A 228 -4.01 -0.09 14.40
C VAL A 228 -3.14 0.96 15.06
N THR A 229 -3.58 2.22 15.04
CA THR A 229 -2.81 3.35 15.59
C THR A 229 -3.00 3.55 17.09
N THR A 230 -4.11 3.06 17.65
CA THR A 230 -4.47 3.19 19.07
C THR A 230 -4.05 1.98 19.90
N GLU A 231 -4.07 0.79 19.32
CA GLU A 231 -3.59 -0.46 19.95
C GLU A 231 -2.12 -0.73 19.58
N GLY A 232 -1.80 -0.80 18.29
CA GLY A 232 -0.44 -1.05 17.80
C GLY A 232 0.15 -2.40 18.23
N SER A 233 1.49 -2.52 18.20
CA SER A 233 2.21 -3.69 18.71
C SER A 233 3.15 -3.27 19.84
N ARG A 234 3.05 -3.93 21.00
CA ARG A 234 3.92 -3.64 22.15
C ARG A 234 5.34 -4.12 21.92
N PHE A 235 5.52 -5.22 21.18
CA PHE A 235 6.83 -5.66 20.67
C PHE A 235 7.47 -4.60 19.76
N LEU A 236 6.71 -4.03 18.80
CA LEU A 236 7.23 -2.99 17.91
C LEU A 236 7.56 -1.70 18.69
N SER A 237 6.72 -1.31 19.64
CA SER A 237 7.00 -0.19 20.56
C SER A 237 8.30 -0.38 21.34
N THR A 238 8.50 -1.58 21.90
CA THR A 238 9.73 -1.95 22.62
C THR A 238 10.95 -1.92 21.70
N LEU A 239 10.85 -2.50 20.48
CA LEU A 239 11.93 -2.50 19.49
C LEU A 239 12.36 -1.09 19.08
N VAL A 240 11.43 -0.16 18.83
CA VAL A 240 11.79 1.19 18.39
C VAL A 240 12.25 2.13 19.51
N SER A 241 11.93 1.83 20.77
CA SER A 241 12.27 2.70 21.91
C SER A 241 13.44 2.22 22.75
N THR A 242 13.55 0.92 23.04
CA THR A 242 14.42 0.41 24.13
C THR A 242 15.84 0.02 23.73
N LEU A 243 16.18 -0.01 22.44
CA LEU A 243 17.52 -0.38 21.97
C LEU A 243 18.59 0.59 22.48
N GLN A 244 19.74 0.03 22.87
CA GLN A 244 20.91 0.82 23.24
C GLN A 244 21.49 1.54 22.02
N LYS A 245 22.23 2.64 22.25
CA LYS A 245 22.74 3.50 21.17
C LYS A 245 23.61 2.75 20.15
N GLN A 246 24.42 1.78 20.59
CA GLN A 246 25.27 0.98 19.70
C GLN A 246 24.43 0.03 18.85
N ASP A 247 23.56 -0.77 19.48
CA ASP A 247 22.70 -1.73 18.78
C ASP A 247 21.76 -1.03 17.80
N LEU A 248 21.21 0.13 18.17
CA LEU A 248 20.36 0.94 17.32
C LEU A 248 21.08 1.37 16.03
N VAL A 249 22.35 1.78 16.12
CA VAL A 249 23.16 2.18 14.96
C VAL A 249 23.50 0.96 14.11
N LEU A 250 23.94 -0.15 14.72
CA LEU A 250 24.23 -1.39 14.00
C LEU A 250 23.00 -1.92 13.24
N PHE A 251 21.86 -1.98 13.91
CA PHE A 251 20.57 -2.39 13.37
C PHE A 251 20.14 -1.47 12.22
N SER A 252 20.06 -0.16 12.46
CA SER A 252 19.57 0.81 11.46
C SER A 252 20.47 0.86 10.22
N CYS A 253 21.79 0.90 10.40
CA CYS A 253 22.74 0.94 9.27
C CYS A 253 22.78 -0.38 8.50
N SER A 254 22.68 -1.53 9.15
CA SER A 254 22.76 -2.83 8.46
C SER A 254 21.52 -3.12 7.61
N LEU A 255 20.32 -2.81 8.11
CA LEU A 255 19.09 -2.90 7.32
C LEU A 255 19.15 -1.98 6.10
N VAL A 256 19.51 -0.71 6.30
CA VAL A 256 19.58 0.29 5.22
C VAL A 256 20.66 -0.02 4.20
N ASN A 257 21.87 -0.40 4.63
CA ASN A 257 22.96 -0.65 3.70
C ASN A 257 22.68 -1.89 2.85
N LEU A 258 22.04 -2.93 3.39
CA LEU A 258 21.58 -4.09 2.64
C LEU A 258 20.55 -3.73 1.57
N VAL A 259 19.57 -2.89 1.91
CA VAL A 259 18.57 -2.40 0.96
C VAL A 259 19.18 -1.47 -0.10
N CYS A 260 20.03 -0.53 0.30
CA CYS A 260 20.70 0.37 -0.64
C CYS A 260 21.70 -0.37 -1.54
N ARG A 261 22.30 -1.47 -1.06
CA ARG A 261 23.16 -2.38 -1.84
C ARG A 261 22.36 -3.03 -2.97
N SER A 262 21.22 -3.66 -2.66
CA SER A 262 20.39 -4.33 -3.67
C SER A 262 19.81 -3.38 -4.73
N ALA A 263 19.71 -2.08 -4.41
CA ALA A 263 19.26 -1.03 -5.33
C ALA A 263 20.32 -0.56 -6.35
N ARG A 264 21.56 -1.06 -6.29
CA ARG A 264 22.61 -0.66 -7.25
C ARG A 264 22.30 -1.18 -8.66
N LEU A 265 22.57 -0.35 -9.66
CA LEU A 265 22.31 -0.67 -11.06
C LEU A 265 23.33 -1.66 -11.66
N SER A 266 24.52 -1.77 -11.06
CA SER A 266 25.53 -2.74 -11.51
C SER A 266 25.26 -4.11 -10.91
N ASN A 267 25.08 -5.12 -11.76
CA ASN A 267 24.93 -6.53 -11.36
C ASN A 267 26.16 -7.06 -10.58
N SER A 268 27.35 -6.49 -10.79
CA SER A 268 28.56 -6.89 -10.04
C SER A 268 28.61 -6.32 -8.62
N GLU A 269 27.83 -5.28 -8.31
CA GLU A 269 27.90 -4.57 -7.02
C GLU A 269 26.61 -4.62 -6.20
N ASN A 270 25.50 -5.08 -6.78
CA ASN A 270 24.20 -5.11 -6.10
C ASN A 270 24.03 -6.31 -5.16
N GLY A 271 24.88 -7.35 -5.31
CA GLY A 271 24.80 -8.56 -4.50
C GLY A 271 23.49 -9.33 -4.67
N MET A 272 22.88 -9.26 -5.86
CA MET A 272 21.63 -9.96 -6.22
C MET A 272 21.83 -11.04 -7.29
N SER A 273 22.97 -11.06 -7.98
CA SER A 273 23.26 -11.98 -9.08
C SER A 273 23.89 -13.29 -8.57
N PHE A 274 23.19 -14.41 -8.78
CA PHE A 274 23.67 -15.77 -8.52
C PHE A 274 23.34 -16.66 -9.74
N ALA A 275 24.12 -17.72 -9.96
CA ALA A 275 23.82 -18.70 -11.01
C ALA A 275 22.60 -19.57 -10.65
N ASN A 276 22.41 -19.87 -9.36
CA ASN A 276 21.34 -20.70 -8.85
C ASN A 276 20.11 -19.87 -8.38
N SER A 277 18.92 -20.36 -8.69
CA SER A 277 17.65 -19.70 -8.37
C SER A 277 17.29 -19.74 -6.88
N THR A 278 17.60 -20.81 -6.14
CA THR A 278 17.43 -20.87 -4.67
C THR A 278 18.29 -19.81 -3.98
N LEU A 279 19.56 -19.65 -4.38
CA LEU A 279 20.43 -18.61 -3.82
C LEU A 279 19.90 -17.20 -4.12
N THR A 280 19.35 -17.00 -5.33
CA THR A 280 18.68 -15.77 -5.73
C THR A 280 17.43 -15.50 -4.87
N GLU A 281 16.57 -16.50 -4.66
CA GLU A 281 15.36 -16.41 -3.83
C GLU A 281 15.71 -16.10 -2.36
N LEU A 282 16.71 -16.79 -1.78
CA LEU A 282 17.21 -16.51 -0.43
C LEU A 282 17.61 -15.04 -0.28
N ARG A 283 18.39 -14.51 -1.24
CA ARG A 283 18.88 -13.12 -1.16
C ARG A 283 17.73 -12.11 -1.28
N HIS A 284 16.77 -12.35 -2.17
CA HIS A 284 15.57 -11.52 -2.25
C HIS A 284 14.76 -11.56 -0.95
N ILE A 285 14.61 -12.73 -0.31
CA ILE A 285 13.93 -12.86 1.00
C ILE A 285 14.71 -12.13 2.10
N CYS A 286 16.05 -12.21 2.12
CA CYS A 286 16.89 -11.49 3.09
C CYS A 286 16.72 -9.96 2.97
N VAL A 287 16.86 -9.42 1.76
CA VAL A 287 16.64 -7.99 1.46
C VAL A 287 15.21 -7.57 1.80
N ASN A 288 14.21 -8.38 1.41
CA ASN A 288 12.81 -8.10 1.66
C ASN A 288 12.49 -8.00 3.15
N ASN A 289 12.90 -8.97 3.95
CA ASN A 289 12.61 -8.98 5.39
C ASN A 289 13.31 -7.80 6.09
N ALA A 290 14.52 -7.46 5.65
CA ALA A 290 15.22 -6.26 6.13
C ALA A 290 14.48 -4.96 5.76
N PHE A 291 13.97 -4.85 4.53
CA PHE A 291 13.26 -3.66 4.06
C PHE A 291 11.88 -3.52 4.73
N GLN A 292 11.12 -4.61 4.88
CA GLN A 292 9.84 -4.60 5.59
C GLN A 292 10.00 -4.20 7.05
N LEU A 293 11.04 -4.71 7.72
CA LEU A 293 11.32 -4.34 9.11
C LEU A 293 11.72 -2.87 9.19
N LEU A 294 12.57 -2.39 8.27
CA LEU A 294 12.96 -0.98 8.15
C LEU A 294 11.78 -0.04 7.90
N VAL A 295 10.84 -0.41 7.02
CA VAL A 295 9.60 0.34 6.78
C VAL A 295 8.73 0.35 8.03
N SER A 296 8.51 -0.82 8.64
CA SER A 296 7.66 -0.96 9.82
C SER A 296 8.18 -0.11 10.98
N ILE A 297 9.48 -0.19 11.31
CA ILE A 297 10.06 0.59 12.42
C ILE A 297 10.12 2.10 12.15
N ILE A 298 10.22 2.56 10.90
CA ILE A 298 10.25 4.00 10.58
C ILE A 298 8.84 4.59 10.55
N ALA A 299 7.88 3.89 9.93
CA ALA A 299 6.50 4.35 9.78
C ALA A 299 5.68 4.26 11.08
N TYR A 300 6.12 3.46 12.06
CA TYR A 300 5.34 3.17 13.27
C TYR A 300 5.08 4.40 14.15
N PRO A 301 3.79 4.79 14.36
CA PRO A 301 3.39 5.70 15.42
C PRO A 301 3.37 4.95 16.76
N LEU A 302 3.88 5.56 17.84
CA LEU A 302 3.75 4.96 19.18
C LEU A 302 2.35 5.27 19.75
N PRO A 303 1.56 4.25 20.14
CA PRO A 303 0.31 4.45 20.85
C PRO A 303 0.52 5.11 22.21
N SER A 304 -0.41 5.97 22.62
CA SER A 304 -0.36 6.68 23.91
C SER A 304 -0.29 5.72 25.11
N THR A 305 -0.99 4.59 25.05
CA THR A 305 -0.97 3.49 26.04
C THR A 305 0.43 2.88 26.18
N HIS A 306 1.11 2.65 25.06
CA HIS A 306 2.48 2.13 25.05
C HIS A 306 3.51 3.16 25.51
N ILE A 307 3.30 4.45 25.25
CA ILE A 307 4.13 5.53 25.80
C ILE A 307 4.04 5.56 27.34
N ALA A 308 2.84 5.39 27.91
CA ALA A 308 2.67 5.29 29.37
C ALA A 308 3.40 4.05 29.94
N PHE A 309 3.10 2.86 29.41
CA PHE A 309 3.78 1.61 29.79
C PHE A 309 5.31 1.72 29.72
N LEU A 310 5.85 2.24 28.61
CA LEU A 310 7.30 2.38 28.45
C LEU A 310 7.90 3.36 29.46
N LYS A 311 7.18 4.45 29.77
CA LYS A 311 7.62 5.46 30.73
C LYS A 311 7.76 4.85 32.13
N ASP A 312 6.71 4.19 32.59
CA ASP A 312 6.59 3.67 33.95
C ASP A 312 7.55 2.50 34.23
N HIS A 313 7.85 1.69 33.21
CA HIS A 313 8.69 0.49 33.37
C HIS A 313 10.15 0.64 32.93
N TYR A 314 10.53 1.62 32.09
CA TYR A 314 11.89 1.66 31.48
C TYR A 314 12.57 3.03 31.40
N PHE A 315 11.82 4.15 31.38
CA PHE A 315 12.41 5.47 31.14
C PHE A 315 12.30 6.46 32.31
N GLY A 316 11.43 6.19 33.29
CA GLY A 316 11.23 7.05 34.46
C GLY A 316 10.40 8.31 34.17
N PRO A 317 10.16 9.16 35.20
CA PRO A 317 9.23 10.29 35.11
C PRO A 317 9.64 11.37 34.09
N ASP A 318 10.93 11.60 33.90
CA ASP A 318 11.47 12.77 33.19
C ASP A 318 11.63 12.56 31.67
N LYS A 319 11.71 11.31 31.21
CA LYS A 319 12.03 10.98 29.81
C LYS A 319 10.83 10.37 29.10
N ARG A 320 10.22 11.12 28.19
CA ARG A 320 9.13 10.63 27.33
C ARG A 320 9.67 9.59 26.32
N PRO A 321 9.13 8.36 26.27
CA PRO A 321 9.45 7.38 25.24
C PRO A 321 9.14 7.90 23.82
N SER A 322 9.94 7.47 22.84
CA SER A 322 9.81 7.89 21.44
C SER A 322 10.36 6.83 20.49
N ASN A 323 10.03 6.94 19.20
CA ASN A 323 10.63 6.11 18.15
C ASN A 323 12.09 6.55 17.92
N SER A 324 13.03 5.91 18.62
CA SER A 324 14.46 6.23 18.56
C SER A 324 15.07 5.99 17.18
N ILE A 325 14.50 5.06 16.39
CA ILE A 325 14.96 4.73 15.04
C ILE A 325 14.52 5.81 14.05
N ARG A 326 13.26 6.24 14.09
CA ARG A 326 12.76 7.41 13.34
C ARG A 326 13.54 8.68 13.70
N LEU A 327 13.90 8.86 14.96
CA LEU A 327 14.76 9.97 15.41
C LEU A 327 16.21 9.86 14.91
N PHE A 328 16.76 8.65 14.73
CA PHE A 328 18.07 8.45 14.10
C PHE A 328 18.03 8.91 12.63
N PHE A 329 17.04 8.45 11.85
CA PHE A 329 16.87 8.88 10.45
C PHE A 329 16.57 10.38 10.33
N GLY A 330 15.79 10.96 11.24
CA GLY A 330 15.54 12.40 11.29
C GLY A 330 16.76 13.26 11.66
N LYS A 331 17.80 12.67 12.26
CA LYS A 331 19.06 13.32 12.64
C LYS A 331 20.20 13.14 11.63
N LEU A 332 20.02 12.32 10.58
CA LEU A 332 21.01 12.22 9.50
C LEU A 332 21.10 13.57 8.77
N SER A 333 22.23 14.26 8.91
CA SER A 333 22.45 15.62 8.39
C SER A 333 23.55 15.71 7.32
N LYS A 334 24.36 14.65 7.15
CA LYS A 334 25.49 14.64 6.23
C LYS A 334 25.01 14.42 4.79
N GLU A 335 25.15 15.42 3.93
CA GLU A 335 24.61 15.43 2.56
C GLU A 335 24.93 14.15 1.79
N SER A 336 26.17 13.63 1.87
CA SER A 336 26.57 12.40 1.17
C SER A 336 25.78 11.15 1.59
N GLU A 337 25.40 11.03 2.86
CA GLU A 337 24.63 9.89 3.38
C GLU A 337 23.16 9.99 2.96
N ILE A 338 22.61 11.21 2.98
CA ILE A 338 21.23 11.47 2.57
C ILE A 338 21.07 11.31 1.04
N LEU A 339 22.05 11.78 0.26
CA LEU A 339 22.12 11.55 -1.19
C LEU A 339 22.30 10.06 -1.52
N PHE A 340 23.04 9.30 -0.70
CA PHE A 340 23.16 7.85 -0.83
C PHE A 340 21.79 7.16 -0.62
N LEU A 341 21.01 7.54 0.40
CA LEU A 341 19.63 7.06 0.56
C LEU A 341 18.77 7.41 -0.66
N ALA A 342 18.69 8.70 -0.98
CA ALA A 342 17.83 9.23 -2.03
C ALA A 342 18.11 8.57 -3.40
N SER A 343 19.38 8.41 -3.76
CA SER A 343 19.78 7.85 -5.05
C SER A 343 19.50 6.36 -5.17
N ASN A 344 19.72 5.58 -4.10
CA ASN A 344 19.48 4.14 -4.11
C ASN A 344 17.98 3.83 -4.07
N PHE A 345 17.20 4.46 -3.18
CA PHE A 345 15.75 4.28 -3.16
C PHE A 345 15.08 4.66 -4.51
N LEU A 346 15.55 5.73 -5.16
CA LEU A 346 15.08 6.11 -6.49
C LEU A 346 15.34 5.04 -7.56
N ASN A 347 16.37 4.19 -7.43
CA ASN A 347 16.64 3.13 -8.41
C ASN A 347 15.57 2.03 -8.42
N PHE A 348 14.94 1.71 -7.28
CA PHE A 348 13.78 0.82 -7.27
C PHE A 348 12.62 1.37 -8.11
N LEU A 349 12.45 2.70 -8.15
CA LEU A 349 11.45 3.39 -8.98
C LEU A 349 11.89 3.61 -10.43
N ARG A 350 13.15 3.31 -10.76
CA ARG A 350 13.64 3.26 -12.14
C ARG A 350 13.56 1.86 -12.75
N TYR A 351 13.44 0.83 -11.91
CA TYR A 351 13.48 -0.57 -12.29
C TYR A 351 12.60 -0.94 -13.51
N PRO A 352 11.30 -0.57 -13.60
CA PRO A 352 10.48 -0.93 -14.76
C PRO A 352 11.04 -0.40 -16.10
N LEU A 353 11.70 0.76 -16.11
CA LEU A 353 12.34 1.30 -17.32
C LEU A 353 13.61 0.53 -17.71
N PHE A 354 14.34 -0.02 -16.74
CA PHE A 354 15.47 -0.92 -17.03
C PHE A 354 14.98 -2.28 -17.52
N SER A 355 13.89 -2.80 -16.93
CA SER A 355 13.24 -4.05 -17.35
C SER A 355 12.74 -3.99 -18.80
N LEU A 356 12.37 -2.81 -19.30
CA LEU A 356 12.03 -2.59 -20.71
C LEU A 356 13.22 -2.66 -21.68
N LYS A 357 14.49 -2.63 -21.24
CA LYS A 357 15.62 -2.80 -22.16
C LYS A 357 15.70 -4.23 -22.71
N ASP A 358 15.33 -5.20 -21.89
CA ASP A 358 15.24 -6.62 -22.23
C ASP A 358 14.11 -6.88 -23.24
N GLU A 359 14.48 -7.40 -24.43
CA GLU A 359 13.54 -7.69 -25.52
C GLU A 359 12.60 -8.86 -25.23
N ALA A 360 13.01 -9.82 -24.41
CA ALA A 360 12.14 -10.92 -24.01
C ALA A 360 11.03 -10.40 -23.08
N LYS A 361 11.39 -9.54 -22.11
CA LYS A 361 10.43 -8.96 -21.14
C LYS A 361 9.47 -7.96 -21.78
N ARG A 362 9.90 -7.21 -22.79
CA ARG A 362 9.04 -6.29 -23.57
C ARG A 362 7.79 -6.95 -24.18
N ARG A 363 7.82 -8.25 -24.46
CA ARG A 363 6.66 -8.99 -25.01
C ARG A 363 5.55 -9.22 -23.98
N TYR A 364 5.89 -9.30 -22.69
CA TYR A 364 4.96 -9.59 -21.61
C TYR A 364 4.54 -8.34 -20.84
N TYR A 365 5.43 -7.36 -20.70
CA TYR A 365 5.19 -6.15 -19.92
C TYR A 365 5.28 -4.89 -20.79
N LYS A 366 4.13 -4.36 -21.22
CA LYS A 366 4.04 -3.14 -22.03
C LYS A 366 4.81 -1.95 -21.43
N PHE A 367 4.74 -1.80 -20.11
CA PHE A 367 5.39 -0.71 -19.35
C PHE A 367 6.44 -1.23 -18.35
N GLY A 368 6.96 -2.44 -18.58
CA GLY A 368 7.85 -3.13 -17.64
C GLY A 368 7.13 -3.59 -16.38
N GLN A 369 7.83 -4.40 -15.57
CA GLN A 369 7.36 -4.83 -14.25
C GLN A 369 7.96 -3.89 -13.18
N PRO A 370 7.18 -3.41 -12.18
CA PRO A 370 7.74 -2.61 -11.09
C PRO A 370 8.73 -3.45 -10.27
N SER A 371 9.65 -2.79 -9.55
CA SER A 371 10.47 -3.49 -8.56
C SER A 371 9.56 -4.08 -7.48
N VAL A 372 9.87 -5.29 -7.02
CA VAL A 372 9.18 -5.92 -5.87
C VAL A 372 9.23 -5.06 -4.59
N TRP A 373 10.20 -4.13 -4.49
CA TRP A 373 10.35 -3.19 -3.37
C TRP A 373 9.99 -1.73 -3.71
N ALA A 374 9.24 -1.48 -4.79
CA ALA A 374 8.84 -0.13 -5.17
C ALA A 374 7.92 0.52 -4.11
N LEU A 375 7.11 -0.26 -3.41
CA LEU A 375 6.20 0.24 -2.37
C LEU A 375 7.00 0.69 -1.14
N GLU A 376 7.86 -0.18 -0.61
CA GLU A 376 8.75 0.09 0.52
C GLU A 376 9.64 1.30 0.26
N SER A 377 10.20 1.41 -0.95
CA SER A 377 11.01 2.56 -1.36
C SER A 377 10.22 3.87 -1.34
N THR A 378 8.98 3.86 -1.86
CA THR A 378 8.11 5.05 -1.87
C THR A 378 7.73 5.46 -0.46
N VAL A 379 7.44 4.49 0.42
CA VAL A 379 7.17 4.71 1.84
C VAL A 379 8.39 5.35 2.53
N ILE A 380 9.60 4.79 2.41
CA ILE A 380 10.78 5.40 3.05
C ILE A 380 11.08 6.79 2.50
N LEU A 381 10.96 7.03 1.19
CA LEU A 381 11.14 8.37 0.62
C LEU A 381 10.12 9.37 1.18
N TRP A 382 8.85 8.97 1.30
CA TRP A 382 7.80 9.81 1.89
C TRP A 382 8.06 10.06 3.39
N GLU A 383 8.47 9.05 4.15
CA GLU A 383 8.83 9.21 5.57
C GLU A 383 10.05 10.13 5.76
N LEU A 384 11.07 10.03 4.91
CA LEU A 384 12.24 10.94 4.95
C LEU A 384 11.85 12.40 4.70
N PHE A 385 10.92 12.67 3.78
CA PHE A 385 10.35 14.02 3.58
C PHE A 385 9.57 14.56 4.79
N GLN A 386 9.19 13.70 5.74
CA GLN A 386 8.44 14.08 6.95
C GLN A 386 9.32 14.15 8.20
N CYS A 387 10.23 13.20 8.39
CA CYS A 387 11.03 13.08 9.62
C CYS A 387 12.41 13.75 9.53
N ASN A 388 12.96 13.96 8.33
CA ASN A 388 14.29 14.53 8.13
C ASN A 388 14.22 15.88 7.41
N ARG A 389 14.49 16.97 8.15
CA ARG A 389 14.49 18.33 7.60
C ARG A 389 15.60 18.56 6.56
N THR A 390 16.79 17.99 6.74
CA THR A 390 17.88 18.10 5.77
C THR A 390 17.51 17.45 4.42
N PHE A 391 16.85 16.28 4.45
CA PHE A 391 16.30 15.63 3.26
C PHE A 391 15.21 16.51 2.62
N ALA A 392 14.25 16.99 3.42
CA ALA A 392 13.09 17.74 2.93
C ALA A 392 13.43 19.11 2.34
N ASP A 393 14.29 19.87 3.03
CA ASP A 393 14.51 21.30 2.79
C ASP A 393 15.76 21.55 1.92
N GLN A 394 16.87 20.84 2.19
CA GLN A 394 18.14 21.08 1.48
C GLN A 394 18.27 20.23 0.20
N ILE A 395 17.99 18.93 0.30
CA ILE A 395 18.13 17.98 -0.82
C ILE A 395 16.84 17.91 -1.65
N GLY A 396 15.68 18.12 -1.02
CA GLY A 396 14.35 18.01 -1.64
C GLY A 396 14.23 18.82 -2.93
N ALA A 397 14.74 20.07 -2.96
CA ALA A 397 14.71 20.91 -4.15
C ALA A 397 15.40 20.28 -5.38
N ARG A 398 16.49 19.53 -5.18
CA ARG A 398 17.24 18.81 -6.23
C ARG A 398 16.71 17.40 -6.52
N PHE A 399 16.01 16.81 -5.56
CA PHE A 399 15.55 15.42 -5.62
C PHE A 399 14.11 15.28 -6.12
N ILE A 400 13.21 16.20 -5.76
CA ILE A 400 11.79 16.19 -6.17
C ILE A 400 11.63 16.20 -7.70
N PRO A 401 12.33 17.04 -8.47
CA PRO A 401 12.34 16.96 -9.94
C PRO A 401 12.80 15.60 -10.49
N LYS A 402 13.68 14.89 -9.78
CA LYS A 402 14.13 13.55 -10.18
C LYS A 402 13.12 12.47 -9.79
N LEU A 403 12.39 12.64 -8.71
CA LEU A 403 11.43 11.67 -8.16
C LEU A 403 10.09 11.68 -8.92
N VAL A 404 9.48 12.86 -9.07
CA VAL A 404 8.08 13.00 -9.52
C VAL A 404 7.80 12.34 -10.88
N PRO A 405 8.67 12.43 -11.92
CA PRO A 405 8.44 11.72 -13.17
C PRO A 405 8.26 10.20 -13.03
N TYR A 406 9.00 9.55 -12.11
CA TYR A 406 8.86 8.12 -11.87
C TYR A 406 7.62 7.78 -11.03
N VAL A 407 7.21 8.65 -10.11
CA VAL A 407 5.95 8.50 -9.35
C VAL A 407 4.75 8.58 -10.30
N VAL A 408 4.71 9.60 -11.16
CA VAL A 408 3.69 9.74 -12.22
C VAL A 408 3.70 8.55 -13.18
N TYR A 409 4.89 8.05 -13.55
CA TYR A 409 5.02 6.85 -14.39
C TYR A 409 4.41 5.60 -13.74
N HIS A 410 4.61 5.37 -12.44
CA HIS A 410 4.02 4.22 -11.75
C HIS A 410 2.49 4.31 -11.70
N ILE A 411 1.93 5.51 -11.48
CA ILE A 411 0.49 5.74 -11.57
C ILE A 411 0.01 5.43 -13.00
N PHE A 412 0.67 5.99 -14.02
CA PHE A 412 0.30 5.80 -15.43
C PHE A 412 0.40 4.35 -15.90
N ALA A 413 1.46 3.64 -15.54
CA ALA A 413 1.74 2.29 -16.02
C ALA A 413 0.89 1.21 -15.36
N PHE A 414 0.42 1.44 -14.12
CA PHE A 414 -0.13 0.37 -13.27
C PHE A 414 -1.52 0.67 -12.68
N TYR A 415 -2.17 1.80 -12.98
CA TYR A 415 -3.51 2.13 -12.45
C TYR A 415 -4.61 1.10 -12.78
N ASP A 416 -4.45 0.29 -13.84
CA ASP A 416 -5.41 -0.74 -14.25
C ASP A 416 -4.96 -2.17 -13.92
N GLN A 417 -3.92 -2.33 -13.09
CA GLN A 417 -3.32 -3.63 -12.72
C GLN A 417 -3.61 -3.99 -11.24
N PRO A 418 -4.58 -4.89 -10.94
CA PRO A 418 -5.00 -5.22 -9.56
C PRO A 418 -3.86 -5.55 -8.59
N GLN A 419 -2.92 -6.37 -9.06
CA GLN A 419 -1.67 -6.75 -8.38
C GLN A 419 -0.77 -5.59 -7.93
N HIS A 420 -0.99 -4.37 -8.44
CA HIS A 420 -0.20 -3.17 -8.12
C HIS A 420 -1.05 -2.03 -7.55
N PHE A 421 -2.33 -2.27 -7.22
CA PHE A 421 -3.22 -1.24 -6.68
C PHE A 421 -2.66 -0.57 -5.42
N ASN A 422 -2.13 -1.34 -4.47
CA ASN A 422 -1.53 -0.80 -3.24
C ASN A 422 -0.32 0.12 -3.52
N LEU A 423 0.51 -0.21 -4.52
CA LEU A 423 1.61 0.64 -4.97
C LEU A 423 1.08 1.96 -5.56
N VAL A 424 0.09 1.89 -6.46
CA VAL A 424 -0.51 3.08 -7.09
C VAL A 424 -1.19 3.99 -6.05
N LYS A 425 -1.86 3.41 -5.06
CA LYS A 425 -2.49 4.17 -3.95
C LYS A 425 -1.47 5.01 -3.17
N ILE A 426 -0.33 4.41 -2.78
CA ILE A 426 0.77 5.09 -2.07
C ILE A 426 1.48 6.10 -2.97
N MET A 427 1.68 5.80 -4.26
CA MET A 427 2.24 6.74 -5.24
C MET A 427 1.37 7.99 -5.39
N ALA A 428 0.05 7.83 -5.50
CA ALA A 428 -0.87 8.96 -5.60
C ALA A 428 -0.86 9.83 -4.33
N HIS A 429 -0.88 9.22 -3.14
CA HIS A 429 -0.91 9.98 -1.88
C HIS A 429 0.43 10.67 -1.56
N SER A 430 1.57 10.04 -1.88
CA SER A 430 2.87 10.69 -1.78
C SER A 430 3.01 11.85 -2.79
N LEU A 431 2.43 11.74 -3.99
CA LEU A 431 2.36 12.85 -4.95
C LEU A 431 1.43 13.97 -4.49
N LEU A 432 0.28 13.65 -3.87
CA LEU A 432 -0.60 14.65 -3.24
C LEU A 432 0.16 15.42 -2.15
N TYR A 433 0.85 14.71 -1.25
CA TYR A 433 1.70 15.32 -0.22
C TYR A 433 2.81 16.21 -0.81
N ILE A 434 3.49 15.81 -1.89
CA ILE A 434 4.47 16.66 -2.58
C ILE A 434 3.79 17.91 -3.17
N SER A 435 2.64 17.74 -3.84
CA SER A 435 1.90 18.84 -4.49
C SER A 435 1.32 19.87 -3.52
N SER A 436 1.06 19.47 -2.26
CA SER A 436 0.52 20.35 -1.22
C SER A 436 1.45 21.49 -0.79
N LYS A 437 2.75 21.42 -1.15
CA LYS A 437 3.76 22.44 -0.83
C LYS A 437 4.13 23.22 -2.08
N GLU A 438 3.85 24.51 -2.07
CA GLU A 438 4.03 25.38 -3.23
C GLU A 438 5.47 25.40 -3.74
N ASP A 439 6.47 25.57 -2.86
CA ASP A 439 7.90 25.55 -3.23
C ASP A 439 8.29 24.28 -3.98
N ARG A 440 7.73 23.13 -3.58
CA ARG A 440 8.00 21.83 -4.22
C ARG A 440 7.43 21.79 -5.64
N VAL A 441 6.22 22.33 -5.84
CA VAL A 441 5.60 22.45 -7.16
C VAL A 441 6.34 23.48 -8.03
N GLN A 442 6.80 24.60 -7.45
CA GLN A 442 7.64 25.57 -8.17
C GLN A 442 8.93 24.94 -8.71
N MET A 443 9.56 23.99 -7.99
CA MET A 443 10.71 23.25 -8.54
C MET A 443 10.33 22.39 -9.75
N LEU A 444 9.10 21.84 -9.79
CA LEU A 444 8.57 21.12 -10.96
C LEU A 444 8.26 22.05 -12.14
N VAL A 445 7.98 23.34 -11.89
CA VAL A 445 7.78 24.37 -12.93
C VAL A 445 9.10 24.81 -13.56
N LYS A 446 10.17 24.94 -12.77
CA LYS A 446 11.51 25.34 -13.26
C LYS A 446 12.27 24.25 -14.02
N SER A 447 11.89 22.98 -13.83
CA SER A 447 12.67 21.83 -14.28
C SER A 447 12.01 21.14 -15.47
N GLU A 448 12.80 20.69 -16.44
CA GLU A 448 12.36 19.86 -17.56
C GLU A 448 12.53 18.35 -17.25
N PRO A 449 11.62 17.48 -17.70
CA PRO A 449 11.72 16.03 -17.49
C PRO A 449 12.73 15.39 -18.45
N SER A 450 13.63 14.55 -17.91
CA SER A 450 14.45 13.64 -18.73
C SER A 450 13.59 12.50 -19.27
N ILE A 451 12.90 12.74 -20.40
CA ILE A 451 11.92 11.80 -20.96
C ILE A 451 12.53 10.64 -21.77
N GLU A 452 13.83 10.67 -22.07
CA GLU A 452 14.51 9.69 -22.96
C GLU A 452 14.32 8.23 -22.55
N ALA A 453 14.30 7.94 -21.25
CA ALA A 453 14.17 6.58 -20.72
C ALA A 453 12.73 6.04 -20.72
N PHE A 454 11.71 6.88 -20.93
CA PHE A 454 10.31 6.48 -20.81
C PHE A 454 9.73 5.88 -22.11
N PRO A 455 8.63 5.11 -22.05
CA PRO A 455 7.87 4.66 -23.22
C PRO A 455 7.38 5.82 -24.10
N GLN A 456 7.12 5.54 -25.39
CA GLN A 456 6.65 6.56 -26.33
C GLN A 456 5.32 7.18 -25.93
N GLU A 457 4.46 6.44 -25.23
CA GLU A 457 3.16 6.92 -24.76
C GLU A 457 3.23 8.02 -23.69
N LEU A 458 4.34 8.13 -22.94
CA LEU A 458 4.60 9.25 -22.03
C LEU A 458 5.54 10.31 -22.64
N LYS A 459 6.31 9.95 -23.68
CA LYS A 459 7.16 10.89 -24.42
C LYS A 459 6.30 11.78 -25.30
N MET A 460 5.92 12.93 -24.76
CA MET A 460 5.33 13.98 -25.59
C MET A 460 6.44 14.81 -26.24
N ASN A 461 6.29 15.13 -27.52
CA ASN A 461 7.21 16.07 -28.18
C ASN A 461 6.92 17.50 -27.67
N GLY A 462 7.95 18.26 -27.29
CA GLY A 462 7.78 19.61 -26.76
C GLY A 462 7.03 19.66 -25.42
N VAL A 463 7.37 18.77 -24.49
CA VAL A 463 7.03 18.95 -23.07
C VAL A 463 7.73 20.20 -22.57
N GLY A 464 7.01 21.06 -21.82
CA GLY A 464 7.63 22.11 -21.03
C GLY A 464 8.18 21.55 -19.72
N SER A 465 7.60 21.99 -18.61
CA SER A 465 8.08 21.64 -17.27
C SER A 465 7.62 20.24 -16.80
N ILE A 466 8.24 19.74 -15.72
CA ILE A 466 7.82 18.50 -15.05
C ILE A 466 6.40 18.63 -14.47
N ARG A 467 5.96 19.83 -14.08
CA ARG A 467 4.56 20.11 -13.74
C ARG A 467 3.65 19.74 -14.92
N ASP A 468 3.97 20.19 -16.13
CA ASP A 468 3.15 19.94 -17.31
C ASP A 468 3.14 18.46 -17.72
N PHE A 469 4.31 17.80 -17.66
CA PHE A 469 4.39 16.34 -17.79
C PHE A 469 3.45 15.63 -16.82
N SER A 470 3.45 16.05 -15.55
CA SER A 470 2.61 15.46 -14.50
C SER A 470 1.13 15.70 -14.78
N VAL A 471 0.74 16.94 -15.08
CA VAL A 471 -0.65 17.32 -15.42
C VAL A 471 -1.18 16.49 -16.59
N ILE A 472 -0.44 16.38 -17.69
CA ILE A 472 -0.94 15.70 -18.89
C ILE A 472 -1.07 14.19 -18.67
N ASN A 473 -0.06 13.54 -18.07
CA ASN A 473 -0.13 12.10 -17.80
C ASN A 473 -1.23 11.75 -16.79
N ILE A 474 -1.47 12.60 -15.77
CA ILE A 474 -2.60 12.45 -14.85
C ILE A 474 -3.94 12.61 -15.59
N CYS A 475 -4.07 13.59 -16.49
CA CYS A 475 -5.26 13.77 -17.31
C CYS A 475 -5.53 12.55 -18.20
N GLN A 476 -4.50 11.95 -18.79
CA GLN A 476 -4.62 10.75 -19.61
C GLN A 476 -5.06 9.52 -18.78
N VAL A 477 -4.57 9.37 -17.54
CA VAL A 477 -5.06 8.35 -16.60
C VAL A 477 -6.54 8.59 -16.28
N LEU A 478 -6.95 9.82 -15.94
CA LEU A 478 -8.36 10.15 -15.69
C LEU A 478 -9.28 9.84 -16.89
N ILE A 479 -8.88 10.21 -18.11
CA ILE A 479 -9.65 9.88 -19.33
C ILE A 479 -9.80 8.36 -19.47
N ASN A 480 -8.74 7.57 -19.23
CA ASN A 480 -8.83 6.11 -19.29
C ASN A 480 -9.70 5.51 -18.16
N LEU A 481 -9.64 6.07 -16.94
CA LEU A 481 -10.46 5.68 -15.79
C LEU A 481 -11.96 5.94 -16.00
N SER A 482 -12.32 6.88 -16.89
CA SER A 482 -13.71 7.22 -17.22
C SER A 482 -14.37 6.27 -18.24
N SER A 483 -13.58 5.56 -19.05
CA SER A 483 -14.08 4.74 -20.17
C SER A 483 -14.26 3.24 -19.82
N ARG A 484 -14.01 2.84 -18.57
CA ARG A 484 -13.93 1.43 -18.14
C ARG A 484 -14.81 1.17 -16.92
N SER A 485 -15.98 0.56 -17.13
CA SER A 485 -16.86 0.05 -16.08
C SER A 485 -16.67 -1.47 -15.92
N ASN A 486 -15.78 -1.88 -15.01
CA ASN A 486 -15.59 -3.27 -14.60
C ASN A 486 -15.69 -3.33 -13.06
N SER A 487 -16.58 -4.17 -12.52
CA SER A 487 -17.00 -4.09 -11.12
C SER A 487 -15.89 -4.30 -10.08
N ARG A 488 -14.84 -5.08 -10.36
CA ARG A 488 -13.66 -5.20 -9.47
C ARG A 488 -12.66 -4.03 -9.56
N ASN A 489 -12.63 -3.31 -10.68
CA ASN A 489 -11.77 -2.13 -10.83
C ASN A 489 -12.38 -0.90 -10.15
N SER A 490 -13.69 -0.92 -9.86
CA SER A 490 -14.45 0.16 -9.22
C SER A 490 -13.76 0.72 -7.97
N GLN A 491 -13.30 -0.14 -7.05
CA GLN A 491 -12.72 0.30 -5.76
C GLN A 491 -11.42 1.10 -5.93
N LEU A 492 -10.50 0.72 -6.84
CA LEU A 492 -9.35 1.59 -7.10
C LEU A 492 -9.77 2.86 -7.85
N HIS A 493 -10.70 2.77 -8.80
CA HIS A 493 -11.16 3.95 -9.54
C HIS A 493 -11.79 4.99 -8.59
N PHE A 494 -12.64 4.56 -7.66
CA PHE A 494 -13.24 5.38 -6.60
C PHE A 494 -12.17 6.02 -5.70
N PHE A 495 -11.16 5.25 -5.32
CA PHE A 495 -10.06 5.74 -4.50
C PHE A 495 -9.17 6.77 -5.22
N LEU A 496 -8.79 6.46 -6.46
CA LEU A 496 -7.75 7.15 -7.23
C LEU A 496 -8.27 8.41 -7.92
N ARG A 497 -9.51 8.40 -8.46
CA ARG A 497 -10.06 9.55 -9.20
C ARG A 497 -9.98 10.85 -8.39
N PRO A 498 -10.51 10.96 -7.15
CA PRO A 498 -10.53 12.24 -6.45
C PRO A 498 -9.12 12.69 -6.06
N THR A 499 -8.24 11.77 -5.66
CA THR A 499 -6.82 12.07 -5.39
C THR A 499 -6.10 12.66 -6.60
N LEU A 500 -6.39 12.18 -7.81
CA LEU A 500 -5.83 12.76 -9.04
C LEU A 500 -6.39 14.17 -9.34
N PHE A 501 -7.68 14.42 -9.07
CA PHE A 501 -8.26 15.78 -9.15
C PHE A 501 -7.66 16.74 -8.11
N GLU A 502 -7.43 16.26 -6.88
CA GLU A 502 -6.79 17.03 -5.79
C GLU A 502 -5.33 17.41 -6.16
N ILE A 503 -4.58 16.48 -6.76
CA ILE A 503 -3.22 16.76 -7.29
C ILE A 503 -3.29 17.79 -8.43
N LEU A 504 -4.20 17.64 -9.39
CA LEU A 504 -4.36 18.61 -10.48
C LEU A 504 -4.68 20.01 -9.97
N TYR A 505 -5.57 20.12 -8.97
CA TYR A 505 -5.90 21.39 -8.33
C TYR A 505 -4.66 22.07 -7.71
N ASN A 506 -3.76 21.31 -7.09
CA ASN A 506 -2.52 21.85 -6.52
C ASN A 506 -1.52 22.29 -7.61
N LEU A 507 -1.37 21.48 -8.67
CA LEU A 507 -0.39 21.70 -9.73
C LEU A 507 -0.76 22.89 -10.63
N ILE A 508 -1.98 22.91 -11.16
CA ILE A 508 -2.41 23.82 -12.25
C ILE A 508 -2.14 25.30 -11.97
N PRO A 509 -2.52 25.89 -10.82
CA PRO A 509 -2.40 27.33 -10.63
C PRO A 509 -1.02 27.78 -10.12
N THR A 510 -0.07 26.86 -9.93
CA THR A 510 1.27 27.21 -9.45
C THR A 510 2.14 27.71 -10.60
N VAL A 511 2.63 28.94 -10.46
CA VAL A 511 3.63 29.59 -11.32
C VAL A 511 4.95 29.74 -10.55
N CYS A 512 6.02 30.17 -11.21
CA CYS A 512 7.23 30.60 -10.51
C CYS A 512 7.92 31.77 -11.21
N GLU A 513 8.13 32.86 -10.48
CA GLU A 513 8.68 34.14 -10.96
C GLU A 513 10.03 34.01 -11.69
N SER A 514 10.88 33.05 -11.30
CA SER A 514 12.22 32.91 -11.89
C SER A 514 12.24 32.14 -13.22
N VAL A 515 11.10 31.99 -13.91
CA VAL A 515 10.99 31.35 -15.22
C VAL A 515 10.66 32.40 -16.26
N GLU A 516 11.66 32.73 -17.07
CA GLU A 516 11.55 33.70 -18.16
C GLU A 516 10.76 33.11 -19.34
N ALA A 517 9.98 33.97 -20.01
CA ALA A 517 9.25 33.60 -21.21
C ALA A 517 10.18 33.47 -22.41
N THR A 518 9.86 32.58 -23.36
CA THR A 518 10.51 32.57 -24.67
C THR A 518 9.53 33.01 -25.76
N ASP A 519 10.06 33.67 -26.79
CA ASP A 519 9.30 34.14 -27.96
C ASP A 519 10.06 33.78 -29.25
N ILE A 520 10.37 32.50 -29.40
CA ILE A 520 11.10 31.96 -30.56
C ILE A 520 10.07 31.55 -31.61
N SER A 521 10.08 32.19 -32.78
CA SER A 521 9.12 31.96 -33.86
C SER A 521 9.03 30.48 -34.27
N SER A 522 10.17 29.78 -34.37
CA SER A 522 10.21 28.35 -34.72
C SER A 522 9.65 27.40 -33.66
N ARG A 523 9.43 27.85 -32.42
CA ARG A 523 8.80 27.05 -31.35
C ARG A 523 7.28 27.21 -31.30
N GLY A 524 6.74 28.33 -31.77
CA GLY A 524 5.30 28.66 -31.74
C GLY A 524 4.67 28.38 -30.37
N MET A 525 3.60 27.56 -30.35
CA MET A 525 2.87 27.14 -29.14
C MET A 525 3.70 26.30 -28.13
N SER A 526 4.96 25.95 -28.45
CA SER A 526 5.91 25.24 -27.58
C SER A 526 6.87 26.19 -26.86
N ASN A 527 6.69 27.50 -26.98
CA ASN A 527 7.44 28.51 -26.22
C ASN A 527 7.14 28.43 -24.71
N VAL A 528 8.15 28.73 -23.89
CA VAL A 528 8.02 28.82 -22.43
C VAL A 528 7.14 30.03 -22.10
N ASN A 529 6.15 29.83 -21.24
CA ASN A 529 5.24 30.90 -20.80
C ASN A 529 5.89 31.77 -19.71
N PRO A 530 5.48 33.05 -19.57
CA PRO A 530 5.85 33.88 -18.44
C PRO A 530 5.60 33.16 -17.11
N LYS A 531 6.55 33.26 -16.18
CA LYS A 531 6.50 32.60 -14.86
C LYS A 531 6.27 31.07 -14.94
N GLY A 532 6.53 30.46 -16.10
CA GLY A 532 6.30 29.05 -16.36
C GLY A 532 4.83 28.62 -16.25
N GLY A 533 3.84 29.43 -16.65
CA GLY A 533 2.42 29.01 -16.68
C GLY A 533 2.13 27.79 -17.59
N LEU A 534 0.94 27.20 -17.48
CA LEU A 534 0.57 25.93 -18.16
C LEU A 534 0.76 25.99 -19.68
N SER A 535 1.37 24.98 -20.30
CA SER A 535 1.41 24.86 -21.77
C SER A 535 0.02 24.67 -22.38
N TYR A 536 -0.12 24.94 -23.68
CA TYR A 536 -1.35 24.67 -24.42
C TYR A 536 -1.73 23.18 -24.41
N LYS A 537 -0.76 22.26 -24.39
CA LYS A 537 -1.01 20.81 -24.30
C LYS A 537 -1.59 20.43 -22.94
N ALA A 538 -1.03 20.95 -21.85
CA ALA A 538 -1.57 20.77 -20.50
C ALA A 538 -2.98 21.36 -20.37
N SER A 539 -3.18 22.60 -20.83
CA SER A 539 -4.49 23.28 -20.80
C SER A 539 -5.56 22.53 -21.60
N SER A 540 -5.20 22.01 -22.77
CA SER A 540 -6.10 21.19 -23.60
C SER A 540 -6.41 19.85 -22.96
N ALA A 541 -5.43 19.16 -22.37
CA ALA A 541 -5.64 17.89 -21.68
C ALA A 541 -6.59 18.04 -20.46
N VAL A 542 -6.45 19.11 -19.69
CA VAL A 542 -7.37 19.46 -18.60
C VAL A 542 -8.78 19.73 -19.12
N THR A 543 -8.91 20.45 -20.24
CA THR A 543 -10.22 20.71 -20.87
C THR A 543 -10.89 19.42 -21.35
N SER A 544 -10.14 18.46 -21.87
CA SER A 544 -10.66 17.13 -22.22
C SER A 544 -11.13 16.33 -21.01
N VAL A 545 -10.47 16.45 -19.85
CA VAL A 545 -10.95 15.86 -18.58
C VAL A 545 -12.24 16.52 -18.13
N LEU A 546 -12.33 17.86 -18.14
CA LEU A 546 -13.55 18.59 -17.79
C LEU A 546 -14.75 18.10 -18.60
N LEU A 547 -14.63 18.04 -19.93
CA LEU A 547 -15.68 17.57 -20.83
C LEU A 547 -16.06 16.09 -20.60
N LYS A 548 -15.08 15.24 -20.26
CA LYS A 548 -15.34 13.81 -20.05
C LYS A 548 -15.97 13.51 -18.69
N TYR A 549 -15.75 14.38 -17.70
CA TYR A 549 -16.29 14.28 -16.34
C TYR A 549 -17.50 15.20 -16.09
N SER A 550 -17.97 15.92 -17.12
CA SER A 550 -19.24 16.67 -17.10
C SER A 550 -20.43 15.88 -17.68
N ASP A 551 -20.31 14.57 -17.81
CA ASP A 551 -21.36 13.68 -18.29
C ASP A 551 -22.48 13.53 -17.23
N GLU A 552 -23.75 13.57 -17.63
CA GLU A 552 -24.91 13.53 -16.71
C GLU A 552 -24.92 12.25 -15.87
N ALA A 553 -24.62 11.09 -16.46
CA ALA A 553 -24.64 9.82 -15.75
C ALA A 553 -23.49 9.76 -14.72
N PHE A 554 -22.31 10.26 -15.06
CA PHE A 554 -21.21 10.35 -14.10
C PHE A 554 -21.50 11.32 -12.94
N LEU A 555 -22.10 12.48 -13.23
CA LEU A 555 -22.39 13.49 -12.19
C LEU A 555 -23.49 13.06 -11.20
N LEU A 556 -24.37 12.14 -11.61
CA LEU A 556 -25.44 11.58 -10.77
C LEU A 556 -25.04 10.27 -10.04
N ASP A 557 -23.97 9.61 -10.46
CA ASP A 557 -23.48 8.33 -9.89
C ASP A 557 -23.04 8.45 -8.41
N ASP A 558 -22.47 9.58 -8.00
CA ASP A 558 -22.05 9.83 -6.61
C ASP A 558 -22.11 11.33 -6.27
N SER A 559 -22.64 11.66 -5.08
CA SER A 559 -22.72 13.04 -4.54
C SER A 559 -21.37 13.81 -4.50
N SER A 560 -20.24 13.10 -4.49
CA SER A 560 -18.89 13.63 -4.52
C SER A 560 -18.38 13.92 -5.93
N ASN A 561 -18.96 13.30 -6.98
CA ASN A 561 -18.50 13.45 -8.37
C ASN A 561 -18.54 14.90 -8.88
N PRO A 562 -19.61 15.70 -8.64
CA PRO A 562 -19.61 17.12 -8.99
C PRO A 562 -18.49 17.93 -8.30
N SER A 563 -18.04 17.50 -7.12
CA SER A 563 -16.97 18.19 -6.37
C SER A 563 -15.61 18.04 -7.05
N MET A 564 -15.34 16.91 -7.70
CA MET A 564 -14.12 16.73 -8.51
C MET A 564 -14.08 17.70 -9.71
N LEU A 565 -15.22 17.87 -10.41
CA LEU A 565 -15.33 18.83 -11.50
C LEU A 565 -15.14 20.27 -11.01
N ALA A 566 -15.73 20.61 -9.85
CA ALA A 566 -15.56 21.92 -9.22
C ALA A 566 -14.09 22.25 -8.92
N LEU A 567 -13.32 21.30 -8.37
CA LEU A 567 -11.88 21.51 -8.13
C LEU A 567 -11.16 21.90 -9.43
N LEU A 568 -11.40 21.19 -10.53
CA LEU A 568 -10.68 21.42 -11.78
C LEU A 568 -11.02 22.78 -12.42
N VAL A 569 -12.31 23.17 -12.40
CA VAL A 569 -12.75 24.50 -12.88
C VAL A 569 -12.19 25.62 -11.99
N ARG A 570 -12.23 25.46 -10.66
CA ARG A 570 -11.64 26.42 -9.70
C ARG A 570 -10.13 26.59 -9.90
N ALA A 571 -9.41 25.52 -10.23
CA ALA A 571 -7.96 25.56 -10.46
C ALA A 571 -7.60 26.36 -11.72
N LEU A 572 -8.33 26.17 -12.83
CA LEU A 572 -8.14 26.96 -14.06
C LEU A 572 -8.57 28.43 -13.89
N CYS A 573 -9.68 28.69 -13.20
CA CYS A 573 -10.10 30.07 -12.90
C CYS A 573 -9.04 30.77 -12.02
N SER A 574 -8.54 30.10 -10.98
CA SER A 574 -7.51 30.65 -10.10
C SER A 574 -6.18 30.91 -10.82
N SER A 575 -5.76 30.04 -11.75
CA SER A 575 -4.51 30.25 -12.50
C SER A 575 -4.59 31.52 -13.37
N VAL A 576 -5.70 31.68 -14.08
CA VAL A 576 -5.94 32.84 -14.94
C VAL A 576 -6.12 34.12 -14.14
N MET A 577 -6.98 34.13 -13.12
CA MET A 577 -7.32 35.37 -12.41
C MET A 577 -6.16 35.92 -11.57
N LYS A 578 -5.27 35.04 -11.05
CA LYS A 578 -4.13 35.45 -10.22
C LYS A 578 -2.85 35.68 -11.02
N ASN A 579 -2.68 35.02 -12.17
CA ASN A 579 -1.55 35.22 -13.06
C ASN A 579 -1.98 35.19 -14.54
N PRO A 580 -2.62 36.27 -15.07
CA PRO A 580 -3.16 36.29 -16.43
C PRO A 580 -2.10 36.08 -17.52
N ALA A 581 -0.98 36.83 -17.47
CA ALA A 581 0.09 36.76 -18.46
C ALA A 581 0.76 35.37 -18.51
N ALA A 582 1.01 34.77 -17.35
CA ALA A 582 1.51 33.38 -17.27
C ALA A 582 0.51 32.38 -17.89
N SER A 583 -0.78 32.65 -17.70
CA SER A 583 -1.89 31.82 -18.18
C SER A 583 -2.32 32.13 -19.62
N ARG A 584 -1.50 32.80 -20.44
CA ARG A 584 -1.79 33.14 -21.86
C ARG A 584 -2.31 31.95 -22.68
N MET A 585 -1.76 30.75 -22.45
CA MET A 585 -2.19 29.51 -23.12
C MET A 585 -3.55 29.02 -22.62
N THR A 586 -3.82 29.11 -21.31
CA THR A 586 -5.10 28.73 -20.69
C THR A 586 -6.22 29.66 -21.15
N LEU A 587 -5.96 30.98 -21.18
CA LEU A 587 -6.84 32.00 -21.76
C LEU A 587 -7.20 31.69 -23.21
N PHE A 588 -6.20 31.34 -24.04
CA PHE A 588 -6.44 30.89 -25.41
C PHE A 588 -7.26 29.59 -25.49
N THR A 589 -7.01 28.63 -24.60
CA THR A 589 -7.81 27.40 -24.52
C THR A 589 -9.27 27.68 -24.11
N PHE A 590 -9.55 28.62 -23.21
CA PHE A 590 -10.92 29.07 -22.92
C PHE A 590 -11.60 29.65 -24.16
N LEU A 591 -10.95 30.62 -24.83
CA LEU A 591 -11.49 31.30 -26.00
C LEU A 591 -11.77 30.33 -27.16
N LYS A 592 -10.92 29.32 -27.36
CA LYS A 592 -11.09 28.27 -28.37
C LYS A 592 -12.20 27.26 -28.04
N ASN A 593 -12.44 26.99 -26.75
CA ASN A 593 -13.37 25.96 -26.29
C ASN A 593 -14.57 26.54 -25.53
N GLU A 594 -14.99 27.77 -25.81
CA GLU A 594 -16.15 28.43 -25.17
C GLU A 594 -17.38 27.51 -25.05
N LYS A 595 -17.78 26.88 -26.17
CA LYS A 595 -18.91 25.93 -26.22
C LYS A 595 -18.79 24.75 -25.26
N ALA A 596 -17.57 24.37 -24.84
CA ALA A 596 -17.35 23.34 -23.82
C ALA A 596 -17.75 23.83 -22.43
N TYR A 597 -17.41 25.08 -22.09
CA TYR A 597 -17.80 25.69 -20.81
C TYR A 597 -19.30 25.99 -20.78
N ASP A 598 -19.88 26.44 -21.88
CA ASP A 598 -21.34 26.56 -22.04
C ASP A 598 -22.05 25.21 -21.87
N HIS A 599 -21.48 24.13 -22.44
CA HIS A 599 -22.02 22.78 -22.27
C HIS A 599 -21.97 22.32 -20.81
N ILE A 600 -20.83 22.50 -20.12
CA ILE A 600 -20.69 22.17 -18.69
C ILE A 600 -21.71 22.96 -17.85
N TRP A 601 -21.89 24.25 -18.15
CA TRP A 601 -22.91 25.09 -17.51
C TRP A 601 -24.31 24.52 -17.74
N ASN A 602 -24.67 24.23 -18.99
CA ASN A 602 -25.99 23.70 -19.35
C ASN A 602 -26.26 22.32 -18.72
N VAL A 603 -25.26 21.44 -18.56
CA VAL A 603 -25.44 20.18 -17.83
C VAL A 603 -25.68 20.45 -16.34
N ILE A 604 -24.79 21.17 -15.65
CA ILE A 604 -24.90 21.44 -14.21
C ILE A 604 -26.19 22.17 -13.84
N TYR A 605 -26.64 23.11 -14.69
CA TYR A 605 -27.90 23.82 -14.50
C TYR A 605 -29.12 23.04 -15.02
N GLY A 606 -28.94 22.06 -15.92
CA GLY A 606 -29.98 21.16 -16.40
C GLY A 606 -30.40 20.09 -15.38
N LEU A 607 -29.46 19.67 -14.51
CA LEU A 607 -29.74 18.78 -13.36
C LEU A 607 -30.81 19.32 -12.39
N LYS A 608 -31.16 20.61 -12.47
CA LYS A 608 -32.14 21.32 -11.66
C LYS A 608 -33.53 20.65 -11.57
N ASN A 609 -33.91 19.83 -12.55
CA ASN A 609 -35.23 19.20 -12.64
C ASN A 609 -35.25 17.71 -12.21
N ARG A 610 -34.13 17.16 -11.73
CA ARG A 610 -34.01 15.79 -11.22
C ARG A 610 -33.23 15.79 -9.91
N ALA A 611 -33.85 16.31 -8.85
CA ALA A 611 -33.35 16.07 -7.51
C ALA A 611 -33.46 14.57 -7.21
N VAL A 612 -32.29 13.95 -7.01
CA VAL A 612 -32.09 12.58 -6.54
C VAL A 612 -33.05 12.24 -5.39
N ASP A 613 -33.65 11.05 -5.44
CA ASP A 613 -34.47 10.52 -4.34
C ASP A 613 -33.67 10.57 -3.02
N ALA A 614 -34.14 11.37 -2.06
CA ALA A 614 -33.57 11.45 -0.71
C ALA A 614 -33.94 10.24 0.18
N ARG A 615 -34.45 9.15 -0.43
CA ARG A 615 -34.96 7.94 0.25
C ARG A 615 -33.87 6.92 0.58
N ALA A 616 -32.87 7.36 1.33
CA ALA A 616 -31.84 6.48 1.90
C ALA A 616 -31.32 6.93 3.28
N LEU A 617 -31.91 7.99 3.85
CA LEU A 617 -31.61 8.50 5.20
C LEU A 617 -32.87 8.83 6.02
N GLU A 618 -34.04 8.99 5.39
CA GLU A 618 -35.30 9.28 6.09
C GLU A 618 -35.78 8.11 7.00
N ASP A 619 -35.37 6.86 6.74
CA ASP A 619 -35.73 5.68 7.55
C ASP A 619 -34.84 5.46 8.81
N LEU A 620 -33.98 6.43 9.19
CA LEU A 620 -33.10 6.32 10.37
C LEU A 620 -33.22 7.48 11.37
N ASP A 621 -33.72 8.66 10.94
CA ASP A 621 -33.86 9.81 11.84
C ASP A 621 -35.20 9.79 12.64
N GLU A 622 -36.18 8.96 12.28
CA GLU A 622 -37.46 8.86 13.01
C GLU A 622 -37.44 7.93 14.25
N GLU A 623 -36.36 7.19 14.53
CA GLU A 623 -36.26 6.32 15.73
C GLU A 623 -35.40 6.88 16.89
N GLU A 624 -34.69 8.02 16.74
CA GLU A 624 -33.87 8.60 17.83
C GLU A 624 -34.50 9.79 18.60
N GLU A 625 -35.57 10.44 18.11
CA GLU A 625 -36.15 11.61 18.82
C GLU A 625 -37.19 11.27 19.91
N ASP A 626 -37.81 10.08 19.90
CA ASP A 626 -38.98 9.79 20.76
C ASP A 626 -38.62 9.19 22.15
N ASN A 627 -37.58 9.70 22.80
CA ASN A 627 -37.22 9.33 24.18
C ASN A 627 -36.53 10.44 25.00
N SER A 628 -37.22 11.56 25.26
CA SER A 628 -37.18 12.21 26.60
C SER A 628 -38.24 13.31 26.80
N ILE A 629 -39.40 12.93 27.36
CA ILE A 629 -40.38 13.92 27.83
C ILE A 629 -39.99 14.49 29.21
N ALA A 630 -39.54 15.74 29.16
CA ALA A 630 -39.82 16.88 30.06
C ALA A 630 -40.16 16.69 31.55
N THR A 631 -39.55 17.55 32.38
CA THR A 631 -40.21 18.37 33.43
C THR A 631 -39.24 19.49 33.83
N SER A 632 -39.44 20.76 33.43
CA SER A 632 -40.42 21.76 33.88
C SER A 632 -39.80 22.82 34.82
N THR A 633 -39.38 23.94 34.25
CA THR A 633 -39.06 25.18 34.99
C THR A 633 -40.34 26.01 35.18
N PRO A 634 -40.61 26.61 36.36
CA PRO A 634 -41.79 27.44 36.54
C PRO A 634 -41.68 28.79 35.82
N SER A 635 -42.81 29.27 35.32
CA SER A 635 -42.98 30.53 34.59
C SER A 635 -42.87 31.77 35.49
N MET A 636 -42.45 32.90 34.91
CA MET A 636 -43.15 34.18 35.09
C MET A 636 -42.86 35.14 33.93
N GLN A 637 -43.82 36.02 33.64
CA GLN A 637 -43.90 36.85 32.42
C GLN A 637 -43.23 38.23 32.59
N ASN A 638 -42.72 38.79 31.48
CA ASN A 638 -43.06 40.14 30.96
C ASN A 638 -42.11 40.52 29.80
N GLN A 639 -42.63 40.75 28.60
CA GLN A 639 -43.01 42.08 28.05
C GLN A 639 -41.84 43.07 27.90
N VAL A 640 -41.54 43.41 26.64
CA VAL A 640 -40.63 44.49 26.24
C VAL A 640 -41.42 45.79 26.13
N PRO A 641 -40.87 46.93 26.58
CA PRO A 641 -40.84 48.08 25.67
C PRO A 641 -39.51 48.86 25.67
N PHE A 642 -39.23 49.44 24.49
CA PHE A 642 -38.35 50.60 24.19
C PHE A 642 -37.67 51.36 25.35
N SER A 643 -36.36 51.63 25.21
CA SER A 643 -35.80 52.97 24.90
C SER A 643 -34.26 53.05 25.10
N SER A 644 -33.64 54.17 24.71
CA SER A 644 -32.19 54.34 24.49
C SER A 644 -31.44 54.92 25.73
N PRO A 645 -30.21 55.49 25.63
CA PRO A 645 -29.02 54.86 26.22
C PRO A 645 -28.43 55.61 27.44
N GLY A 646 -27.84 54.85 28.39
CA GLY A 646 -27.27 55.39 29.63
C GLY A 646 -25.83 54.92 29.90
N HIS A 647 -24.91 55.88 29.88
CA HIS A 647 -23.47 55.79 30.21
C HIS A 647 -23.08 55.03 31.49
N ASN A 648 -21.81 54.58 31.51
CA ASN A 648 -20.93 54.49 32.69
C ASN A 648 -21.28 53.45 33.78
N ARG A 649 -20.34 52.85 34.52
CA ARG A 649 -18.86 52.76 34.43
C ARG A 649 -18.43 51.70 35.47
N HIS A 650 -17.18 51.23 35.34
CA HIS A 650 -16.40 50.58 36.41
C HIS A 650 -16.88 49.21 36.93
N SER A 651 -16.01 48.34 37.44
CA SER A 651 -14.72 47.81 36.95
C SER A 651 -14.09 46.98 38.07
N PHE A 652 -13.40 45.88 37.70
CA PHE A 652 -12.54 45.10 38.60
C PHE A 652 -13.27 44.41 39.79
N GLN A 653 -12.74 43.38 40.45
CA GLN A 653 -11.50 42.65 40.20
C GLN A 653 -11.67 41.15 40.55
N ALA A 654 -10.73 40.37 40.04
CA ALA A 654 -10.21 39.10 40.54
C ALA A 654 -10.41 38.85 42.06
N THR A 655 -10.46 37.61 42.56
CA THR A 655 -9.36 36.63 42.45
C THR A 655 -9.76 35.22 42.90
N GLY A 656 -9.23 34.21 42.19
CA GLY A 656 -8.50 33.13 42.86
C GLY A 656 -9.29 31.91 43.36
N PRO A 657 -8.58 30.80 43.67
CA PRO A 657 -9.16 29.47 43.51
C PRO A 657 -9.15 28.62 44.79
N ARG A 658 -9.96 27.54 44.82
CA ARG A 658 -9.58 26.24 45.42
C ARG A 658 -10.61 25.12 45.20
N SER A 659 -10.08 23.97 44.81
CA SER A 659 -10.62 22.61 45.07
C SER A 659 -10.38 22.26 46.58
N PRO A 660 -10.82 21.13 47.17
CA PRO A 660 -11.43 19.92 46.57
C PRO A 660 -12.54 19.21 47.40
N TYR A 661 -12.98 18.04 46.90
CA TYR A 661 -13.55 16.85 47.59
C TYR A 661 -14.39 17.02 48.89
N THR A 662 -15.57 16.38 48.95
CA THR A 662 -15.81 15.29 49.93
C THR A 662 -17.06 14.44 49.63
N ILE A 663 -17.06 13.24 50.22
CA ILE A 663 -18.07 12.16 50.14
C ILE A 663 -19.13 12.37 51.23
N SER A 664 -20.40 12.03 50.95
CA SER A 664 -21.29 11.48 51.98
C SER A 664 -22.44 10.67 51.37
N SER A 665 -22.62 9.45 51.86
CA SER A 665 -23.80 8.62 51.67
C SER A 665 -24.78 8.84 52.82
N ASN A 666 -26.08 8.56 52.62
CA ASN A 666 -26.90 7.65 53.47
C ASN A 666 -28.41 7.94 53.40
N ASN A 667 -29.19 6.83 53.46
CA ASN A 667 -30.46 6.66 54.17
C ASN A 667 -31.73 7.42 53.70
N THR A 668 -32.98 6.96 53.91
CA THR A 668 -33.62 5.62 54.07
C THR A 668 -35.15 5.85 54.16
N SER A 669 -35.97 5.08 53.45
CA SER A 669 -37.39 4.72 53.74
C SER A 669 -37.87 3.86 52.53
N VAL A 670 -38.35 2.61 52.62
CA VAL A 670 -39.27 1.87 53.52
C VAL A 670 -40.75 2.08 53.17
N ASP A 671 -41.43 0.96 52.87
CA ASP A 671 -42.88 0.70 52.76
C ASP A 671 -43.67 1.34 51.57
N ASP A 672 -44.64 0.67 50.93
CA ASP A 672 -45.21 -0.70 51.08
C ASP A 672 -45.95 -1.13 49.77
N GLY A 673 -46.33 -2.41 49.62
CA GLY A 673 -47.52 -2.82 48.84
C GLY A 673 -47.36 -3.56 47.49
N PHE A 674 -47.59 -4.89 47.55
CA PHE A 674 -48.06 -5.87 46.54
C PHE A 674 -48.95 -5.35 45.36
N THR A 675 -49.12 -5.99 44.18
CA THR A 675 -48.92 -7.39 43.68
C THR A 675 -48.96 -7.41 42.12
N GLU A 676 -48.31 -8.41 41.48
CA GLU A 676 -48.69 -9.13 40.20
C GLU A 676 -49.17 -8.34 38.93
N SER A 677 -48.88 -8.70 37.67
CA SER A 677 -48.18 -9.84 37.04
C SER A 677 -47.73 -9.52 35.59
N HIS A 678 -46.66 -10.15 35.13
CA HIS A 678 -46.27 -10.44 33.72
C HIS A 678 -46.77 -9.55 32.56
N ASN A 679 -45.83 -8.81 31.94
CA ASN A 679 -45.49 -9.05 30.52
C ASN A 679 -44.13 -8.43 30.15
N THR A 680 -43.12 -9.29 29.93
CA THR A 680 -41.78 -8.87 29.47
C THR A 680 -41.73 -8.80 27.95
N SER A 681 -42.09 -7.66 27.38
CA SER A 681 -41.71 -7.33 26.00
C SER A 681 -40.22 -6.99 25.96
N ARG A 682 -39.40 -7.93 25.49
CA ARG A 682 -38.00 -7.63 25.13
C ARG A 682 -38.02 -6.64 23.96
N VAL A 683 -37.51 -5.43 24.17
CA VAL A 683 -37.13 -4.56 23.06
C VAL A 683 -35.89 -5.19 22.43
N SER A 684 -36.05 -5.71 21.22
CA SER A 684 -34.94 -6.13 20.37
C SER A 684 -34.16 -4.88 19.97
N LEU A 685 -32.88 -4.80 20.33
CA LEU A 685 -31.97 -3.89 19.65
C LEU A 685 -31.92 -4.28 18.17
N PRO A 686 -31.97 -3.33 17.21
CA PRO A 686 -31.86 -3.66 15.80
C PRO A 686 -30.49 -4.28 15.53
N GLU A 687 -30.47 -5.52 15.01
CA GLU A 687 -29.25 -6.13 14.48
C GLU A 687 -28.84 -5.37 13.21
N ILE A 688 -27.90 -4.42 13.36
CA ILE A 688 -27.28 -3.73 12.22
C ILE A 688 -26.64 -4.79 11.31
N ASP A 689 -27.11 -4.89 10.07
CA ASP A 689 -26.55 -5.81 9.07
C ASP A 689 -25.03 -5.62 8.98
N PRO A 690 -24.22 -6.68 9.22
CA PRO A 690 -22.76 -6.61 9.11
C PRO A 690 -22.26 -6.07 7.76
N LEU A 691 -23.02 -6.23 6.67
CA LEU A 691 -22.69 -5.65 5.36
C LEU A 691 -22.80 -4.13 5.36
N THR A 692 -23.84 -3.56 5.96
CA THR A 692 -24.06 -2.11 6.07
C THR A 692 -22.96 -1.44 6.88
N ALA A 693 -22.59 -2.03 8.02
CA ALA A 693 -21.51 -1.53 8.87
C ALA A 693 -20.15 -1.51 8.14
N LEU A 694 -19.86 -2.51 7.29
CA LEU A 694 -18.63 -2.57 6.49
C LEU A 694 -18.60 -1.54 5.36
N VAL A 695 -19.74 -1.28 4.70
CA VAL A 695 -19.87 -0.24 3.67
C VAL A 695 -19.66 1.14 4.29
N GLU A 696 -20.21 1.38 5.48
CA GLU A 696 -20.05 2.66 6.18
C GLU A 696 -18.61 2.88 6.67
N GLU A 697 -17.91 1.85 7.15
CA GLU A 697 -16.47 1.93 7.46
C GLU A 697 -15.64 2.25 6.21
N GLU A 698 -15.97 1.69 5.04
CA GLU A 698 -15.29 2.00 3.76
C GLU A 698 -15.53 3.45 3.30
N LYS A 699 -16.75 3.99 3.46
CA LYS A 699 -17.08 5.40 3.20
C LYS A 699 -16.34 6.35 4.15
N LEU A 700 -16.39 6.08 5.46
CA LEU A 700 -15.70 6.89 6.47
C LEU A 700 -14.18 6.92 6.23
N LEU A 701 -13.60 5.77 5.84
CA LEU A 701 -12.19 5.70 5.46
C LEU A 701 -11.90 6.52 4.19
N ALA A 702 -12.74 6.41 3.17
CA ALA A 702 -12.60 7.16 1.92
C ALA A 702 -12.71 8.68 2.15
N ALA A 703 -13.56 9.12 3.07
CA ALA A 703 -13.68 10.51 3.49
C ALA A 703 -12.48 10.98 4.33
N ALA A 704 -12.01 10.17 5.29
CA ALA A 704 -10.89 10.49 6.18
C ALA A 704 -9.53 10.59 5.47
N LEU A 705 -9.44 10.16 4.21
CA LEU A 705 -8.27 10.33 3.34
C LEU A 705 -8.32 11.60 2.49
N ARG A 706 -9.46 12.32 2.45
CA ARG A 706 -9.61 13.53 1.64
C ARG A 706 -9.01 14.76 2.33
N PRO A 707 -8.40 15.69 1.56
CA PRO A 707 -7.98 16.97 2.07
C PRO A 707 -9.20 17.84 2.42
N ASP A 708 -9.02 18.82 3.31
CA ASP A 708 -10.05 19.83 3.58
C ASP A 708 -10.44 20.56 2.28
N PRO A 709 -11.74 20.57 1.90
CA PRO A 709 -12.16 21.13 0.64
C PRO A 709 -12.09 22.68 0.65
N PRO A 710 -11.94 23.33 -0.52
CA PRO A 710 -11.89 24.79 -0.61
C PRO A 710 -13.16 25.48 -0.08
N THR A 711 -13.07 26.79 0.18
CA THR A 711 -14.21 27.62 0.58
C THR A 711 -15.41 27.42 -0.35
N GLY A 712 -16.60 27.20 0.24
CA GLY A 712 -17.83 26.93 -0.51
C GLY A 712 -18.02 25.47 -0.96
N MET A 713 -17.14 24.54 -0.58
CA MET A 713 -17.26 23.11 -0.95
C MET A 713 -17.40 22.14 0.25
N SER A 714 -17.27 22.62 1.48
CA SER A 714 -17.39 21.78 2.68
C SER A 714 -18.83 21.37 2.97
N GLN A 715 -19.02 20.23 3.65
CA GLN A 715 -20.36 19.77 4.05
C GLN A 715 -21.07 20.83 4.91
N LYS A 716 -20.37 21.36 5.93
CA LYS A 716 -20.81 22.49 6.77
C LYS A 716 -21.21 23.77 6.02
N PHE A 717 -20.86 23.92 4.74
CA PHE A 717 -21.35 24.99 3.87
C PHE A 717 -22.62 24.56 3.12
N LYS A 718 -22.69 23.31 2.63
CA LYS A 718 -23.90 22.73 2.04
C LYS A 718 -25.05 22.69 3.06
N ASP A 719 -24.77 22.30 4.30
CA ASP A 719 -25.76 22.21 5.40
C ASP A 719 -26.34 23.59 5.80
N LYS A 720 -25.72 24.70 5.35
CA LYS A 720 -26.22 26.08 5.53
C LYS A 720 -27.08 26.57 4.38
N LEU A 721 -27.20 25.79 3.30
CA LEU A 721 -28.12 26.06 2.21
C LEU A 721 -29.49 25.44 2.55
N PRO A 722 -30.60 25.97 1.99
CA PRO A 722 -31.90 25.32 2.13
C PRO A 722 -31.86 23.85 1.68
N LEU A 723 -32.60 22.97 2.36
CA LEU A 723 -32.59 21.51 2.12
C LEU A 723 -32.81 21.13 0.64
N ALA A 724 -33.62 21.91 -0.07
CA ALA A 724 -33.91 21.75 -1.50
C ALA A 724 -33.12 22.73 -2.41
N ALA A 725 -31.94 23.21 -1.99
CA ALA A 725 -31.11 24.07 -2.82
C ALA A 725 -30.64 23.31 -4.07
N PRO A 726 -30.95 23.79 -5.30
CA PRO A 726 -30.59 23.07 -6.52
C PRO A 726 -29.07 22.96 -6.65
N MET A 727 -28.59 21.90 -7.31
CA MET A 727 -27.15 21.67 -7.56
C MET A 727 -26.46 22.92 -8.15
N SER A 728 -27.16 23.69 -8.98
CA SER A 728 -26.65 24.97 -9.51
C SER A 728 -26.29 26.00 -8.43
N ARG A 729 -26.90 25.98 -7.24
CA ARG A 729 -26.58 26.88 -6.11
C ARG A 729 -25.61 26.27 -5.10
N SER A 730 -25.57 24.94 -4.95
CA SER A 730 -24.72 24.24 -3.99
C SER A 730 -23.38 23.73 -4.58
N TRP A 731 -23.24 23.72 -5.92
CA TRP A 731 -22.00 23.33 -6.59
C TRP A 731 -20.91 24.41 -6.45
N GLY A 732 -19.89 24.13 -5.64
CA GLY A 732 -18.79 25.08 -5.36
C GLY A 732 -17.88 25.44 -6.55
N GLY A 733 -18.17 24.91 -7.75
CA GLY A 733 -17.58 25.34 -9.02
C GLY A 733 -18.32 26.49 -9.72
N ASN A 734 -19.52 26.86 -9.26
CA ASN A 734 -20.39 27.83 -9.93
C ASN A 734 -19.70 29.17 -10.17
N ASP A 735 -19.17 29.81 -9.12
CA ASP A 735 -18.51 31.11 -9.23
C ASP A 735 -17.35 31.09 -10.24
N ALA A 736 -16.53 30.04 -10.21
CA ALA A 736 -15.41 29.87 -11.14
C ALA A 736 -15.89 29.74 -12.59
N LEU A 737 -16.94 28.94 -12.83
CA LEU A 737 -17.51 28.76 -14.17
C LEU A 737 -18.20 30.04 -14.67
N ARG A 738 -18.93 30.75 -13.78
CA ARG A 738 -19.52 32.07 -14.07
C ARG A 738 -18.44 33.05 -14.50
N ILE A 739 -17.36 33.20 -13.71
CA ILE A 739 -16.25 34.10 -14.05
C ILE A 739 -15.64 33.75 -15.42
N ILE A 740 -15.46 32.46 -15.74
CA ILE A 740 -14.95 32.03 -17.06
C ILE A 740 -15.89 32.47 -18.20
N ILE A 741 -17.19 32.18 -18.09
CA ILE A 741 -18.18 32.38 -19.16
C ILE A 741 -18.59 33.86 -19.30
N THR A 742 -18.74 34.60 -18.19
CA THR A 742 -19.32 35.96 -18.21
C THR A 742 -18.30 37.08 -18.12
N ILE A 743 -17.07 36.83 -17.64
CA ILE A 743 -16.03 37.85 -17.48
C ILE A 743 -14.82 37.55 -18.38
N ILE A 744 -14.23 36.36 -18.27
CA ILE A 744 -12.97 36.03 -18.94
C ILE A 744 -13.16 35.92 -20.46
N ILE A 745 -14.07 35.06 -20.94
CA ILE A 745 -14.28 34.85 -22.38
C ILE A 745 -14.81 36.11 -23.09
N PRO A 746 -15.81 36.85 -22.54
CA PRO A 746 -16.27 38.11 -23.15
C PRO A 746 -15.20 39.20 -23.14
N GLY A 747 -14.42 39.30 -22.05
CA GLY A 747 -13.27 40.22 -21.97
C GLY A 747 -12.23 39.94 -23.04
N LEU A 748 -11.85 38.66 -23.24
CA LEU A 748 -10.96 38.25 -24.32
C LEU A 748 -11.53 38.57 -25.71
N LYS A 749 -12.81 38.28 -25.96
CA LYS A 749 -13.47 38.59 -27.24
C LYS A 749 -13.51 40.08 -27.54
N SER A 750 -13.81 40.90 -26.54
CA SER A 750 -13.84 42.36 -26.69
C SER A 750 -12.44 42.93 -26.95
N ALA A 751 -11.42 42.42 -26.27
CA ALA A 751 -10.05 42.89 -26.42
C ALA A 751 -9.38 42.41 -27.72
N LEU A 752 -9.78 41.26 -28.25
CA LEU A 752 -9.26 40.66 -29.48
C LEU A 752 -10.20 40.83 -30.69
N GLN A 753 -11.18 41.73 -30.63
CA GLN A 753 -12.33 41.76 -31.56
C GLN A 753 -11.91 41.67 -33.05
N GLU A 754 -10.92 42.46 -33.48
CA GLU A 754 -10.44 42.44 -34.87
C GLU A 754 -9.68 41.15 -35.24
N VAL A 755 -8.82 40.67 -34.34
CA VAL A 755 -7.93 39.51 -34.57
C VAL A 755 -8.71 38.19 -34.49
N TRP A 756 -9.65 38.08 -33.55
CA TRP A 756 -10.43 36.88 -33.31
C TRP A 756 -11.56 36.69 -34.33
N ALA A 757 -12.20 37.78 -34.77
CA ALA A 757 -13.24 37.71 -35.81
C ALA A 757 -12.66 37.35 -37.19
N LYS A 758 -11.52 37.95 -37.56
CA LYS A 758 -10.87 37.73 -38.87
C LYS A 758 -9.91 36.54 -38.90
N ARG A 759 -9.81 35.73 -37.84
CA ARG A 759 -8.80 34.66 -37.74
C ARG A 759 -8.88 33.64 -38.89
N ASP A 760 -10.11 33.31 -39.31
CA ASP A 760 -10.38 32.31 -40.35
C ASP A 760 -10.27 32.91 -41.77
N GLU A 761 -10.23 34.24 -41.88
CA GLU A 761 -10.03 35.00 -43.13
C GLU A 761 -8.54 35.32 -43.38
N CYS A 762 -7.82 35.68 -42.31
CA CYS A 762 -6.43 36.14 -42.37
C CYS A 762 -5.39 35.05 -42.02
N ASN A 763 -5.81 33.83 -41.67
CA ASN A 763 -4.94 32.71 -41.27
C ASN A 763 -3.91 33.10 -40.18
N PHE A 764 -4.33 33.83 -39.16
CA PHE A 764 -3.43 34.18 -38.04
C PHE A 764 -2.92 32.93 -37.34
N ASP A 765 -1.60 32.85 -37.11
CA ASP A 765 -1.01 31.80 -36.28
C ASP A 765 -1.64 31.82 -34.87
N SER A 766 -1.95 30.64 -34.33
CA SER A 766 -2.42 30.50 -32.95
C SER A 766 -1.44 31.12 -31.95
N PHE A 767 -0.13 31.07 -32.23
CA PHE A 767 0.87 31.70 -31.37
C PHE A 767 0.85 33.24 -31.46
N PHE A 768 0.52 33.82 -32.62
CA PHE A 768 0.30 35.26 -32.75
C PHE A 768 -0.87 35.73 -31.87
N ILE A 769 -1.98 34.98 -31.84
CA ILE A 769 -3.13 35.27 -30.97
C ILE A 769 -2.74 35.16 -29.49
N VAL A 770 -1.97 34.14 -29.09
CA VAL A 770 -1.45 33.99 -27.73
C VAL A 770 -0.55 35.17 -27.32
N LYS A 771 0.28 35.68 -28.25
CA LYS A 771 1.11 36.85 -28.01
C LYS A 771 0.27 38.12 -27.80
N GLN A 772 -0.84 38.28 -28.53
CA GLN A 772 -1.79 39.38 -28.26
C GLN A 772 -2.43 39.24 -26.87
N ILE A 773 -2.85 38.02 -26.48
CA ILE A 773 -3.42 37.72 -25.15
C ILE A 773 -2.48 38.13 -24.00
N GLU A 774 -1.18 37.91 -24.16
CA GLU A 774 -0.16 38.25 -23.15
C GLU A 774 -0.02 39.77 -22.91
N HIS A 775 -0.27 40.59 -23.94
CA HIS A 775 -0.20 42.06 -23.86
C HIS A 775 -1.52 42.71 -23.44
N LEU A 776 -2.58 41.93 -23.19
CA LEU A 776 -3.86 42.47 -22.74
C LEU A 776 -3.78 42.98 -21.30
N ASN A 777 -4.35 44.16 -21.06
CA ASN A 777 -4.55 44.69 -19.70
C ASN A 777 -5.67 43.93 -18.97
N PHE A 778 -5.38 42.68 -18.59
CA PHE A 778 -6.35 41.83 -17.89
C PHE A 778 -6.64 42.32 -16.47
N GLU A 779 -5.74 43.10 -15.87
CA GLU A 779 -5.97 43.77 -14.58
C GLU A 779 -7.15 44.75 -14.66
N GLU A 780 -7.29 45.49 -15.77
CA GLU A 780 -8.43 46.38 -16.00
C GLU A 780 -9.75 45.61 -16.15
N VAL A 781 -9.72 44.43 -16.79
CA VAL A 781 -10.88 43.54 -16.89
C VAL A 781 -11.30 43.04 -15.51
N ILE A 782 -10.34 42.63 -14.67
CA ILE A 782 -10.59 42.22 -13.28
C ILE A 782 -11.10 43.40 -12.45
N TYR A 783 -10.52 44.58 -12.58
CA TYR A 783 -10.89 45.79 -11.84
C TYR A 783 -12.34 46.22 -12.14
N LYS A 784 -12.73 46.28 -13.42
CA LYS A 784 -14.09 46.65 -13.84
C LYS A 784 -15.15 45.68 -13.29
N ASN A 785 -14.83 44.39 -13.21
CA ASN A 785 -15.74 43.34 -12.74
C ASN A 785 -15.53 42.94 -11.27
N ARG A 786 -14.75 43.72 -10.48
CA ARG A 786 -14.34 43.35 -9.11
C ARG A 786 -15.51 43.08 -8.14
N ARG A 787 -16.70 43.62 -8.42
CA ARG A 787 -17.92 43.39 -7.63
C ARG A 787 -18.58 42.02 -7.89
N ASP A 788 -18.36 41.45 -9.07
CA ASP A 788 -19.00 40.21 -9.54
C ASP A 788 -18.06 38.98 -9.40
N ILE A 789 -16.81 39.23 -9.02
CA ILE A 789 -15.76 38.23 -8.76
C ILE A 789 -15.74 37.89 -7.27
N SER A 790 -15.96 36.61 -6.94
CA SER A 790 -15.88 36.13 -5.57
C SER A 790 -14.45 36.22 -5.01
N HIS A 791 -14.33 36.56 -3.72
CA HIS A 791 -13.06 36.88 -3.04
C HIS A 791 -11.91 35.90 -3.30
N ASP A 792 -12.18 34.59 -3.28
CA ASP A 792 -11.22 33.51 -3.55
C ASP A 792 -10.45 33.66 -4.88
N PHE A 793 -11.07 34.28 -5.89
CA PHE A 793 -10.50 34.43 -7.23
C PHE A 793 -9.86 35.79 -7.48
N LEU A 794 -9.87 36.71 -6.52
CA LEU A 794 -9.14 37.98 -6.65
C LEU A 794 -7.62 37.74 -6.74
N PRO A 795 -6.85 38.59 -7.47
CA PRO A 795 -5.40 38.42 -7.61
C PRO A 795 -4.66 38.38 -6.27
N ASP A 796 -5.07 39.27 -5.35
CA ASP A 796 -4.42 39.51 -4.06
C ASP A 796 -4.58 38.35 -3.04
N THR A 797 -5.43 37.36 -3.31
CA THR A 797 -5.75 36.30 -2.34
C THR A 797 -4.91 35.03 -2.55
N PRO A 798 -4.47 34.35 -1.47
CA PRO A 798 -3.68 33.13 -1.58
C PRO A 798 -4.53 31.96 -2.13
N ILE A 799 -3.86 30.96 -2.70
CA ILE A 799 -4.50 29.70 -3.12
C ILE A 799 -4.30 28.66 -2.01
N HIS A 800 -5.38 28.29 -1.33
CA HIS A 800 -5.33 27.23 -0.33
C HIS A 800 -5.00 25.88 -1.00
N LYS A 801 -3.80 25.35 -0.80
CA LYS A 801 -3.38 24.05 -1.33
C LYS A 801 -4.07 22.91 -0.58
N LEU A 802 -4.48 21.88 -1.30
CA LEU A 802 -5.05 20.67 -0.74
C LEU A 802 -3.94 19.80 -0.13
N ALA A 803 -4.00 19.57 1.17
CA ALA A 803 -3.01 18.79 1.91
C ALA A 803 -3.63 17.52 2.48
N PHE A 804 -2.97 16.38 2.26
CA PHE A 804 -3.34 15.12 2.89
C PHE A 804 -3.20 15.23 4.43
N SER A 805 -4.26 14.85 5.16
CA SER A 805 -4.31 14.95 6.62
C SER A 805 -4.01 13.61 7.30
N TRP A 806 -3.03 13.61 8.21
CA TRP A 806 -2.76 12.45 9.07
C TRP A 806 -3.73 12.44 10.25
N ASN A 807 -4.55 11.40 10.33
CA ASN A 807 -5.48 11.10 11.40
C ASN A 807 -5.45 9.59 11.69
N HIS A 808 -6.16 9.12 12.72
CA HIS A 808 -6.13 7.71 13.11
C HIS A 808 -6.58 6.73 12.00
N MET A 809 -7.56 7.13 11.18
CA MET A 809 -8.06 6.34 10.04
C MET A 809 -7.07 6.34 8.87
N SER A 810 -6.58 7.52 8.46
CA SER A 810 -5.65 7.64 7.33
C SER A 810 -4.29 7.00 7.61
N LEU A 811 -3.83 7.05 8.87
CA LEU A 811 -2.63 6.36 9.32
C LEU A 811 -2.87 4.84 9.50
N GLY A 812 -4.06 4.42 9.95
CA GLY A 812 -4.45 3.01 9.98
C GLY A 812 -4.49 2.37 8.59
N TRP A 813 -5.04 3.08 7.60
CA TRP A 813 -5.01 2.70 6.18
C TRP A 813 -3.59 2.61 5.61
N TYR A 814 -2.73 3.57 5.94
CA TYR A 814 -1.34 3.58 5.48
C TYR A 814 -0.57 2.38 6.00
N LEU A 815 -0.73 2.08 7.30
CA LEU A 815 -0.13 0.90 7.93
C LEU A 815 -0.73 -0.41 7.42
N SER A 816 -2.04 -0.47 7.12
CA SER A 816 -2.67 -1.67 6.57
C SER A 816 -2.17 -2.01 5.17
N ILE A 817 -1.89 -1.01 4.31
CA ILE A 817 -1.25 -1.24 3.01
C ILE A 817 0.18 -1.77 3.16
N ILE A 818 0.99 -1.18 4.04
CA ILE A 818 2.36 -1.65 4.33
C ILE A 818 2.32 -3.11 4.80
N GLN A 819 1.43 -3.42 5.74
CA GLN A 819 1.30 -4.75 6.33
C GLN A 819 0.74 -5.79 5.33
N ASN A 820 -0.17 -5.38 4.43
CA ASN A 820 -0.66 -6.22 3.33
C ASN A 820 0.44 -6.59 2.33
N ASN A 821 1.30 -5.62 1.95
CA ASN A 821 2.47 -5.92 1.12
C ASN A 821 3.45 -6.84 1.85
N GLY A 822 3.62 -6.64 3.16
CA GLY A 822 4.32 -7.53 4.07
C GLY A 822 3.87 -9.00 3.93
N PHE A 823 2.57 -9.23 4.12
CA PHE A 823 1.94 -10.55 4.04
C PHE A 823 2.09 -11.20 2.66
N ARG A 824 1.83 -10.49 1.56
CA ARG A 824 1.91 -11.04 0.19
C ARG A 824 3.34 -11.16 -0.38
N SER A 825 4.34 -10.63 0.32
CA SER A 825 5.70 -10.45 -0.23
C SER A 825 6.41 -11.71 -0.70
N THR A 826 6.23 -12.84 -0.01
CA THR A 826 6.97 -14.06 -0.34
C THR A 826 6.51 -14.64 -1.68
N ASP A 827 5.24 -14.50 -2.01
CA ASP A 827 4.69 -14.92 -3.29
C ASP A 827 4.94 -13.89 -4.39
N ASN A 828 4.92 -12.59 -4.05
CA ASN A 828 5.40 -11.52 -4.93
C ASN A 828 6.87 -11.74 -5.37
N ILE A 829 7.75 -12.23 -4.48
CA ILE A 829 9.15 -12.56 -4.81
C ILE A 829 9.22 -13.75 -5.77
N LYS A 830 8.49 -14.84 -5.52
CA LYS A 830 8.45 -16.01 -6.43
C LYS A 830 7.93 -15.63 -7.82
N LEU A 831 6.89 -14.80 -7.88
CA LEU A 831 6.35 -14.23 -9.12
C LEU A 831 7.37 -13.34 -9.85
N PHE A 832 8.13 -12.52 -9.11
CA PHE A 832 9.14 -11.62 -9.66
C PHE A 832 10.38 -12.34 -10.21
N ILE A 833 10.85 -13.39 -9.53
CA ILE A 833 11.99 -14.21 -9.99
C ILE A 833 11.55 -15.21 -11.09
N GLY A 834 10.28 -15.60 -11.10
CA GLY A 834 9.72 -16.58 -12.04
C GLY A 834 9.83 -18.04 -11.56
N THR A 835 10.13 -18.27 -10.28
CA THR A 835 10.35 -19.61 -9.69
C THR A 835 9.05 -20.32 -9.28
N ASN A 836 7.91 -19.98 -9.90
CA ASN A 836 6.58 -20.36 -9.45
C ASN A 836 6.26 -21.85 -9.70
N SER A 837 6.90 -22.69 -8.88
CA SER A 837 6.88 -24.15 -8.87
C SER A 837 5.84 -24.71 -7.90
N THR A 838 5.02 -23.86 -7.28
CA THR A 838 3.96 -24.22 -6.32
C THR A 838 2.99 -25.25 -6.88
N LEU A 839 2.59 -25.10 -8.16
CA LEU A 839 1.79 -26.09 -8.88
C LEU A 839 2.48 -27.47 -8.94
N MET A 840 3.78 -27.52 -9.21
CA MET A 840 4.55 -28.78 -9.24
C MET A 840 4.80 -29.35 -7.83
N LYS A 841 5.02 -28.49 -6.81
CA LYS A 841 5.24 -28.91 -5.43
C LYS A 841 3.97 -29.49 -4.79
N ASN A 842 2.80 -28.89 -5.02
CA ASN A 842 1.52 -29.39 -4.52
C ASN A 842 1.07 -30.69 -5.22
N ILE A 843 1.41 -30.86 -6.50
CA ILE A 843 1.23 -32.15 -7.20
C ILE A 843 2.23 -33.20 -6.68
N SER A 844 3.49 -32.84 -6.40
CA SER A 844 4.49 -33.79 -5.89
C SER A 844 4.21 -34.28 -4.46
N SER A 845 3.65 -33.43 -3.58
CA SER A 845 3.24 -33.85 -2.24
C SER A 845 2.07 -34.83 -2.24
N SER A 846 1.22 -34.76 -3.28
CA SER A 846 0.11 -35.70 -3.51
C SER A 846 0.55 -37.00 -4.22
N ILE A 847 1.77 -37.06 -4.77
CA ILE A 847 2.32 -38.21 -5.49
C ILE A 847 3.73 -38.52 -4.97
N ALA A 848 3.81 -38.92 -3.70
CA ALA A 848 5.06 -39.26 -3.01
C ALA A 848 5.80 -40.52 -3.54
N SER A 849 5.38 -41.07 -4.69
CA SER A 849 5.94 -42.27 -5.32
C SER A 849 6.73 -42.02 -6.62
N ILE A 850 6.84 -40.77 -7.10
CA ILE A 850 7.66 -40.40 -8.28
C ILE A 850 8.77 -39.39 -7.89
N GLY A 851 9.36 -39.59 -6.72
CA GLY A 851 10.50 -38.80 -6.24
C GLY A 851 11.80 -39.13 -6.97
N LYS A 852 12.03 -38.49 -8.13
CA LYS A 852 13.38 -38.23 -8.74
C LYS A 852 13.39 -37.45 -10.07
N ILE A 853 12.24 -37.27 -10.74
CA ILE A 853 12.20 -36.78 -12.14
C ILE A 853 11.89 -35.27 -12.24
N ALA A 854 11.18 -34.69 -11.27
CA ALA A 854 10.75 -33.28 -11.35
C ALA A 854 11.89 -32.25 -11.21
N THR A 855 13.02 -32.62 -10.60
CA THR A 855 14.18 -31.72 -10.39
C THR A 855 15.17 -31.69 -11.56
N SER A 856 15.14 -32.66 -12.47
CA SER A 856 16.09 -32.73 -13.60
C SER A 856 15.69 -31.95 -14.84
N TRP A 857 14.41 -31.56 -15.00
CA TRP A 857 13.92 -30.88 -16.21
C TRP A 857 14.00 -29.34 -16.19
N SER A 858 14.11 -28.69 -15.02
CA SER A 858 14.29 -27.24 -14.96
C SER A 858 15.76 -26.78 -14.94
N GLY A 859 16.72 -27.71 -14.93
CA GLY A 859 18.15 -27.42 -14.74
C GLY A 859 19.07 -27.69 -15.93
N SER A 860 18.58 -28.23 -17.05
CA SER A 860 19.44 -28.69 -18.15
C SER A 860 19.54 -27.76 -19.37
N LEU A 861 18.99 -26.55 -19.30
CA LEU A 861 19.12 -25.53 -20.35
C LEU A 861 19.82 -24.30 -19.76
N TRP A 862 21.08 -24.13 -20.17
CA TRP A 862 22.04 -23.09 -19.77
C TRP A 862 22.88 -23.36 -18.50
N SER A 863 23.92 -24.19 -18.64
CA SER A 863 25.26 -23.88 -18.11
C SER A 863 26.31 -24.84 -18.68
N ASN A 864 27.28 -24.31 -19.43
CA ASN A 864 28.62 -24.89 -19.50
C ASN A 864 29.47 -24.11 -18.49
N ASN A 865 29.71 -24.66 -17.30
CA ASN A 865 30.72 -24.16 -16.37
C ASN A 865 31.12 -25.26 -15.38
N GLN A 866 32.38 -25.21 -14.94
CA GLN A 866 33.02 -26.26 -14.13
C GLN A 866 32.39 -26.39 -12.74
N ASP A 867 32.29 -27.64 -12.24
CA ASP A 867 31.74 -27.97 -10.92
C ASP A 867 32.58 -27.38 -9.76
N ASN A 868 32.14 -26.23 -9.24
CA ASN A 868 32.62 -25.70 -7.96
C ASN A 868 31.89 -26.38 -6.80
N SER A 869 32.54 -27.35 -6.15
CA SER A 869 32.00 -28.10 -4.99
C SER A 869 31.47 -27.18 -3.86
N ALA A 870 32.15 -26.06 -3.60
CA ALA A 870 31.75 -25.09 -2.58
C ALA A 870 30.41 -24.38 -2.90
N GLU A 871 30.04 -24.22 -4.18
CA GLU A 871 28.74 -23.68 -4.57
C GLU A 871 27.64 -24.73 -4.39
N GLN A 872 27.90 -26.00 -4.73
CA GLN A 872 26.98 -27.11 -4.50
C GLN A 872 26.69 -27.33 -2.99
N GLU A 873 27.71 -27.28 -2.13
CA GLU A 873 27.54 -27.27 -0.67
C GLU A 873 26.68 -26.10 -0.18
N SER A 874 26.85 -24.93 -0.80
CA SER A 874 26.10 -23.72 -0.45
C SER A 874 24.63 -23.87 -0.83
N ILE A 875 24.34 -24.40 -2.03
CA ILE A 875 22.98 -24.69 -2.49
C ILE A 875 22.31 -25.72 -1.56
N GLN A 876 22.95 -26.87 -1.30
CA GLN A 876 22.39 -27.90 -0.43
C GLN A 876 22.13 -27.39 1.01
N PHE A 877 23.04 -26.56 1.54
CA PHE A 877 22.85 -25.92 2.84
C PHE A 877 21.61 -25.02 2.85
N VAL A 878 21.42 -24.22 1.80
CA VAL A 878 20.30 -23.30 1.65
C VAL A 878 18.98 -24.04 1.42
N ASP A 879 18.94 -25.08 0.58
CA ASP A 879 17.72 -25.90 0.38
C ASP A 879 17.26 -26.55 1.71
N SER A 880 18.19 -26.94 2.58
CA SER A 880 17.90 -27.54 3.89
C SER A 880 17.45 -26.53 4.96
N ASN A 881 17.83 -25.25 4.83
CA ASN A 881 17.68 -24.24 5.89
C ASN A 881 16.81 -23.04 5.53
N SER A 882 16.61 -22.76 4.26
CA SER A 882 15.71 -21.71 3.82
C SER A 882 14.26 -22.20 3.88
N ASN A 883 13.34 -21.25 4.02
CA ASN A 883 11.92 -21.51 3.82
C ASN A 883 11.24 -20.27 3.24
N SER A 884 10.35 -20.47 2.27
CA SER A 884 9.50 -19.46 1.64
C SER A 884 7.99 -19.69 1.86
N THR A 885 7.60 -20.27 3.00
CA THR A 885 6.24 -20.12 3.55
C THR A 885 6.08 -18.75 4.22
N ASN A 886 4.93 -18.10 4.00
CA ASN A 886 4.44 -17.00 4.83
C ASN A 886 3.95 -17.61 6.18
N PRO A 887 4.50 -17.21 7.35
CA PRO A 887 4.08 -17.79 8.63
C PRO A 887 2.62 -17.50 8.98
N PHE A 888 2.07 -16.39 8.46
CA PHE A 888 0.67 -15.98 8.62
C PHE A 888 -0.31 -16.63 7.64
N ALA A 889 0.17 -17.49 6.73
CA ALA A 889 -0.70 -18.23 5.82
C ALA A 889 -1.67 -19.14 6.61
N SER A 890 -2.93 -19.13 6.20
CA SER A 890 -4.04 -19.85 6.85
C SER A 890 -4.37 -19.37 8.28
N SER A 891 -4.00 -18.13 8.64
CA SER A 891 -4.41 -17.51 9.91
C SER A 891 -5.54 -16.48 9.72
N ALA A 892 -6.31 -16.21 10.77
CA ALA A 892 -7.53 -15.38 10.74
C ALA A 892 -7.24 -13.86 10.72
N ILE A 893 -6.61 -13.36 9.64
CA ILE A 893 -6.30 -11.95 9.41
C ILE A 893 -7.58 -11.08 9.38
N LYS A 894 -7.59 -9.96 10.12
CA LYS A 894 -8.70 -8.98 10.15
C LYS A 894 -8.34 -7.61 9.57
N LEU A 895 -7.05 -7.27 9.50
CA LEU A 895 -6.59 -5.94 9.10
C LEU A 895 -6.86 -5.58 7.63
N PHE A 896 -6.84 -6.59 6.75
CA PHE A 896 -7.07 -6.45 5.32
C PHE A 896 -7.70 -7.72 4.78
N ARG A 897 -8.43 -7.62 3.66
CA ARG A 897 -8.99 -8.80 2.99
C ARG A 897 -7.85 -9.65 2.41
N VAL A 898 -7.89 -10.94 2.74
CA VAL A 898 -7.09 -11.99 2.11
C VAL A 898 -8.01 -12.67 1.11
N ASP A 899 -7.70 -12.54 -0.18
CA ASP A 899 -8.53 -13.14 -1.23
C ASP A 899 -8.14 -14.61 -1.41
N ASP A 900 -8.87 -15.54 -0.77
CA ASP A 900 -8.71 -17.00 -0.93
C ASP A 900 -9.00 -17.51 -2.37
N GLY A 901 -9.17 -16.61 -3.33
CA GLY A 901 -9.56 -16.88 -4.71
C GLY A 901 -8.44 -16.80 -5.76
N GLU A 902 -7.23 -16.33 -5.43
CA GLU A 902 -6.19 -16.10 -6.45
C GLU A 902 -5.61 -17.39 -7.06
N ASP A 903 -5.70 -18.53 -6.35
CA ASP A 903 -5.40 -19.88 -6.86
C ASP A 903 -6.29 -20.32 -8.04
N LYS A 904 -7.40 -19.59 -8.32
CA LYS A 904 -8.29 -19.84 -9.47
C LYS A 904 -8.07 -18.87 -10.64
N SER A 905 -7.28 -17.81 -10.46
CA SER A 905 -7.03 -16.80 -11.52
C SER A 905 -5.73 -17.00 -12.31
N PHE A 906 -4.75 -17.72 -11.79
CA PHE A 906 -3.57 -18.13 -12.56
C PHE A 906 -3.84 -19.43 -13.34
N ASN A 907 -4.50 -19.30 -14.49
CA ASN A 907 -4.57 -20.36 -15.49
C ASN A 907 -3.74 -19.95 -16.73
N PRO A 908 -2.46 -20.38 -16.85
CA PRO A 908 -1.59 -19.99 -17.95
C PRO A 908 -2.05 -20.48 -19.34
N PHE A 909 -3.07 -21.36 -19.38
CA PHE A 909 -3.52 -22.06 -20.59
C PHE A 909 -5.01 -21.87 -20.90
N GLY A 910 -5.71 -20.93 -20.23
CA GLY A 910 -7.00 -20.42 -20.70
C GLY A 910 -8.20 -21.38 -20.70
N ILE A 911 -8.15 -22.50 -19.97
CA ILE A 911 -9.26 -23.46 -19.90
C ILE A 911 -10.33 -22.97 -18.91
N LYS A 912 -11.50 -22.55 -19.42
CA LYS A 912 -12.71 -22.34 -18.60
C LYS A 912 -13.35 -23.66 -18.23
N LEU A 913 -13.65 -23.87 -16.94
CA LEU A 913 -14.53 -24.95 -16.47
C LEU A 913 -15.74 -24.32 -15.76
N ASN A 914 -16.95 -24.64 -16.21
CA ASN A 914 -18.18 -24.30 -15.47
C ASN A 914 -18.34 -25.25 -14.29
N SER A 915 -18.59 -24.74 -13.08
CA SER A 915 -18.93 -25.56 -11.92
C SER A 915 -20.44 -25.60 -11.70
N HIS A 916 -21.05 -26.77 -11.91
CA HIS A 916 -22.38 -27.15 -11.39
C HIS A 916 -22.41 -28.67 -11.07
N SER A 917 -21.33 -29.18 -10.48
CA SER A 917 -21.29 -30.55 -9.93
C SER A 917 -20.34 -30.63 -8.72
N ASN A 918 -20.80 -31.24 -7.63
CA ASN A 918 -20.01 -31.55 -6.44
C ASN A 918 -19.14 -32.79 -6.68
N GLY A 919 -18.15 -32.66 -7.57
CA GLY A 919 -17.12 -33.68 -7.82
C GLY A 919 -15.81 -33.31 -7.11
N GLY A 920 -15.38 -34.13 -6.15
CA GLY A 920 -14.14 -33.91 -5.40
C GLY A 920 -12.87 -34.17 -6.23
N VAL A 921 -11.70 -33.95 -5.61
CA VAL A 921 -10.35 -34.09 -6.22
C VAL A 921 -10.15 -35.43 -6.98
N ALA A 922 -10.86 -36.49 -6.59
CA ALA A 922 -10.85 -37.79 -7.27
C ALA A 922 -11.25 -37.74 -8.76
N ASP A 923 -12.22 -36.90 -9.16
CA ASP A 923 -12.66 -36.78 -10.56
C ASP A 923 -11.58 -36.15 -11.44
N LEU A 924 -10.78 -35.23 -10.88
CA LEU A 924 -9.63 -34.63 -11.56
C LEU A 924 -8.59 -35.72 -11.92
N THR A 925 -8.33 -36.62 -10.97
CA THR A 925 -7.39 -37.74 -11.13
C THR A 925 -7.90 -38.78 -12.13
N GLN A 926 -9.21 -39.09 -12.15
CA GLN A 926 -9.80 -39.99 -13.14
C GLN A 926 -9.84 -39.39 -14.56
N SER A 927 -10.09 -38.09 -14.67
CA SER A 927 -10.04 -37.35 -15.95
C SER A 927 -8.63 -37.33 -16.56
N LEU A 928 -7.62 -37.03 -15.74
CA LEU A 928 -6.22 -36.99 -16.18
C LEU A 928 -5.66 -38.38 -16.51
N SER A 929 -5.99 -39.41 -15.73
CA SER A 929 -5.53 -40.78 -15.99
C SER A 929 -6.12 -41.38 -17.27
N ARG A 930 -7.39 -41.07 -17.61
CA ARG A 930 -7.97 -41.44 -18.92
C ARG A 930 -7.22 -40.76 -20.08
N LYS A 931 -7.03 -39.43 -20.02
CA LYS A 931 -6.32 -38.69 -21.08
C LYS A 931 -4.84 -39.05 -21.22
N LEU A 932 -4.15 -39.41 -20.13
CA LEU A 932 -2.77 -39.93 -20.18
C LEU A 932 -2.70 -41.37 -20.71
N GLY A 933 -3.78 -42.16 -20.57
CA GLY A 933 -3.94 -43.44 -21.26
C GLY A 933 -3.99 -43.27 -22.78
N ASP A 934 -4.82 -42.33 -23.25
CA ASP A 934 -5.00 -42.05 -24.69
C ASP A 934 -3.69 -41.59 -25.37
N PHE A 935 -2.88 -40.77 -24.70
CA PHE A 935 -1.56 -40.33 -25.21
C PHE A 935 -0.53 -41.47 -25.35
N ARG A 936 -0.76 -42.64 -24.74
CA ARG A 936 0.22 -43.74 -24.71
C ARG A 936 0.05 -44.76 -25.85
N ASN A 937 -1.03 -44.67 -26.63
CA ASN A 937 -1.31 -45.57 -27.75
C ASN A 937 -1.05 -44.97 -29.16
N GLY A 938 -0.52 -43.75 -29.24
CA GLY A 938 -0.24 -43.04 -30.50
C GLY A 938 1.24 -43.01 -30.89
N SER A 939 1.86 -44.15 -31.19
CA SER A 939 3.24 -44.19 -31.73
C SER A 939 3.40 -45.22 -32.86
N ARG A 940 3.41 -44.73 -34.11
CA ARG A 940 4.06 -45.39 -35.26
C ARG A 940 4.42 -44.36 -36.34
N GLY A 941 5.73 -44.26 -36.63
CA GLY A 941 6.31 -43.49 -37.74
C GLY A 941 6.48 -41.98 -37.44
N SER A 942 7.59 -41.33 -37.78
CA SER A 942 8.87 -41.82 -38.31
C SER A 942 10.00 -40.82 -37.98
N ILE A 943 11.23 -41.32 -37.84
CA ILE A 943 12.42 -40.50 -37.56
C ILE A 943 13.04 -40.03 -38.88
N VAL A 944 13.30 -38.73 -39.01
CA VAL A 944 14.49 -38.21 -39.74
C VAL A 944 15.03 -36.99 -39.00
N SER A 945 16.34 -37.03 -38.72
CA SER A 945 17.16 -35.97 -38.11
C SER A 945 18.13 -35.38 -39.15
N ILE A 946 18.48 -34.09 -39.05
CA ILE A 946 19.70 -33.41 -39.60
C ILE A 946 19.61 -31.92 -39.19
N THR A 947 20.37 -31.41 -38.20
CA THR A 947 21.81 -31.04 -38.11
C THR A 947 22.19 -29.68 -38.70
N SER A 948 22.69 -28.81 -37.80
CA SER A 948 23.76 -27.77 -37.95
C SER A 948 23.86 -26.87 -39.20
N VAL A 949 23.94 -25.57 -38.93
CA VAL A 949 24.29 -24.49 -39.88
C VAL A 949 25.80 -24.44 -40.14
N SER A 950 26.19 -24.10 -41.37
CA SER A 950 27.56 -23.74 -41.78
C SER A 950 27.63 -22.24 -42.16
N GLN A 951 28.82 -21.65 -42.05
CA GLN A 951 29.12 -20.23 -42.33
C GLN A 951 29.49 -19.94 -43.81
N GLU A 952 29.49 -18.63 -44.12
CA GLU A 952 30.29 -17.91 -45.14
C GLU A 952 29.89 -17.90 -46.64
N ASP A 953 29.34 -16.73 -47.02
CA ASP A 953 29.80 -15.76 -48.03
C ASP A 953 29.64 -15.86 -49.57
N THR A 954 29.43 -14.64 -50.11
CA THR A 954 29.65 -14.08 -51.48
C THR A 954 28.69 -14.30 -52.68
N ASP A 955 28.36 -13.14 -53.27
CA ASP A 955 27.97 -12.79 -54.67
C ASP A 955 26.68 -13.25 -55.39
N ARG A 956 25.80 -12.24 -55.62
CA ARG A 956 25.03 -11.79 -56.84
C ARG A 956 24.70 -12.77 -58.02
N PRO A 957 23.64 -12.50 -58.85
CA PRO A 957 22.63 -11.41 -58.83
C PRO A 957 21.15 -11.79 -59.11
N LYS A 958 20.25 -10.80 -58.85
CA LYS A 958 18.90 -10.52 -59.42
C LYS A 958 18.22 -11.52 -60.39
N LEU A 959 16.97 -11.88 -60.09
CA LEU A 959 15.86 -12.01 -61.08
C LEU A 959 14.47 -11.73 -60.44
N HIS A 960 13.77 -10.71 -60.94
CA HIS A 960 12.29 -10.60 -60.96
C HIS A 960 11.86 -11.01 -62.41
N PRO A 961 10.61 -11.48 -62.71
CA PRO A 961 9.33 -10.87 -62.28
C PRO A 961 8.06 -11.77 -62.18
N ARG A 962 6.97 -11.27 -61.55
CA ARG A 962 5.61 -11.05 -62.14
C ARG A 962 4.47 -10.99 -61.09
N ASN A 963 3.47 -10.17 -61.40
CA ASN A 963 2.21 -10.00 -60.68
C ASN A 963 1.03 -10.63 -61.44
N SER A 964 0.06 -11.21 -60.71
CA SER A 964 -1.39 -11.29 -61.03
C SER A 964 -2.08 -11.88 -59.80
N VAL A 965 -2.95 -11.21 -59.01
CA VAL A 965 -4.23 -10.52 -59.28
C VAL A 965 -5.43 -11.48 -59.46
N SER A 966 -6.46 -11.31 -58.62
CA SER A 966 -7.80 -11.92 -58.65
C SER A 966 -7.90 -13.43 -58.34
N SER A 967 -9.01 -13.98 -57.81
CA SER A 967 -10.28 -13.37 -57.35
C SER A 967 -11.04 -14.28 -56.36
N LEU A 968 -12.08 -13.74 -55.73
CA LEU A 968 -13.04 -14.41 -54.83
C LEU A 968 -13.88 -15.54 -55.47
N HIS A 969 -14.39 -16.40 -54.59
CA HIS A 969 -15.69 -17.09 -54.63
C HIS A 969 -15.91 -18.33 -55.54
N SER A 970 -16.17 -19.47 -54.86
CA SER A 970 -17.50 -20.13 -54.79
C SER A 970 -17.59 -21.62 -55.21
N LEU A 971 -18.38 -22.34 -54.40
CA LEU A 971 -19.09 -23.63 -54.63
C LEU A 971 -18.23 -24.88 -54.98
N ASN A 972 -18.23 -26.00 -54.24
CA ASN A 972 -19.28 -26.86 -53.63
C ASN A 972 -19.69 -28.07 -54.52
N THR A 973 -19.81 -29.25 -53.88
CA THR A 973 -20.33 -30.55 -54.35
C THR A 973 -19.64 -31.31 -55.51
N LEU A 974 -19.14 -32.53 -55.18
CA LEU A 974 -19.32 -33.81 -55.89
C LEU A 974 -18.78 -34.93 -54.96
N ASN A 975 -19.59 -35.87 -54.45
CA ASN A 975 -20.07 -37.04 -55.20
C ASN A 975 -21.28 -37.72 -54.54
N ARG A 976 -22.18 -38.26 -55.38
CA ARG A 976 -23.23 -39.26 -55.04
C ARG A 976 -22.59 -40.67 -55.09
N THR A 977 -23.16 -41.72 -54.47
CA THR A 977 -24.28 -42.51 -55.04
C THR A 977 -25.02 -43.40 -54.02
N ARG A 978 -26.37 -43.44 -54.18
CA ARG A 978 -27.33 -44.59 -54.11
C ARG A 978 -27.13 -45.64 -52.97
N SER A 979 -28.14 -46.08 -52.20
CA SER A 979 -29.63 -45.98 -52.23
C SER A 979 -30.21 -46.54 -50.88
N ASN A 980 -31.49 -46.85 -50.60
CA ASN A 980 -32.71 -46.96 -51.41
C ASN A 980 -34.05 -46.89 -50.59
N THR A 981 -35.08 -46.21 -51.12
CA THR A 981 -36.55 -46.40 -50.91
C THR A 981 -37.23 -46.32 -49.50
N PRO A 982 -38.55 -45.98 -49.41
CA PRO A 982 -39.07 -45.08 -48.35
C PRO A 982 -40.45 -45.46 -47.72
N ARG A 983 -41.15 -44.46 -47.13
CA ARG A 983 -42.53 -44.36 -46.55
C ARG A 983 -42.61 -44.46 -45.02
N ASN A 984 -43.41 -43.69 -44.26
CA ASN A 984 -44.48 -42.67 -44.50
C ASN A 984 -44.14 -41.38 -43.68
N SER A 985 -44.42 -40.11 -44.04
CA SER A 985 -45.71 -39.36 -44.16
C SER A 985 -46.66 -39.51 -42.94
N ILE A 986 -47.30 -38.48 -42.37
CA ILE A 986 -47.61 -37.13 -42.89
C ILE A 986 -47.87 -36.08 -41.78
N SER A 987 -47.96 -34.81 -42.19
CA SER A 987 -48.41 -33.55 -41.54
C SER A 987 -49.41 -33.59 -40.35
N MET A 988 -49.57 -32.54 -39.54
CA MET A 988 -49.22 -31.10 -39.73
C MET A 988 -48.24 -30.55 -38.70
#